data_AF-A0AAU9KEI5-F1
#
_entry.id   AF-A0AAU9KEI5-F1
#
_cell.length_a   1.000
_cell.length_b   1.000
_cell.length_c   1.000
_cell.angle_alpha   90.00
_cell.angle_beta   90.00
_cell.angle_gamma   90.00
#
_symmetry.space_group_name_H-M   'P 1'
#
loop_
_entity.id
_entity.type
_entity.pdbx_description
1 polymer ?
#
loop_
_entity_poly.entity_id
_entity_poly.type
_entity_poly.pdbx_seq_one_letter_code
_entity_poly.pdbx_strand_id
1 'polypeptide(L)'
;MGCGESKRSILAGLNCQVDLVKSQRLKFQQEIDEAKKEHEKHEAEQSKTIKNLNDENQDLRAEKSRMEIQLKNLDPKADIVRSQLHSLEAEYKTTKKELKHLSKDLKEAENEKEAISSQYKEISEEINVIIQNELVLQENIENLGDVEGLLSELNNTINRLEQEVVEKEKNIQNLEEKIKEKEEENKRKEELKIEISEVLLSSENESKVMQAVKDEIVENEELKRQGDEKSAENQGLEQTISSLEITQEEIESNLALDKEIERLTRLINETNETHEKRENLANKLQETLAQQNLHNSAKNSLENEITSIQEEIDRLKREKEEALNNKLTQAINELSQKIAENNENYGKELQALQEELDNLQQKLDHRREKRNKKQQEINEMREELERIENSPKIEEEELVVAEEETPKRPDPNKIEYFEETKEPVPEPAQAEPEYDQIGSEIPQEANHSETTNGVPHEMIPTPVRYEVPIKLRHLNTGHVLHSHPVNYHGGSNQQEVTCHGSRDDNDWWIIKGVPLKKGEKIKGGKLRVGAEIGNTSCIILQHLTTKRNLHSHAGVQSPSSHQQEVTCYGDFGKGDSNDYWKVEIQGVQGKVSWISNMKIRLIHINTQNALHSHGGHFTQSGQQEVTCYENRDDNDLWVVETIA
;
A
#
# COMPACT_ATOMS: atom_id res chain seq x y z
N MET A 1 -74.37 145.44 71.34
CA MET A 1 -73.18 144.59 71.56
C MET A 1 -73.66 143.15 71.67
N GLY A 2 -73.05 142.17 70.98
CA GLY A 2 -73.29 140.73 71.26
C GLY A 2 -73.84 139.79 70.16
N CYS A 3 -73.61 140.01 68.85
CA CYS A 3 -73.94 138.96 67.85
C CYS A 3 -72.98 138.83 66.65
N GLY A 4 -72.06 139.79 66.44
CA GLY A 4 -71.07 139.76 65.35
C GLY A 4 -69.93 138.75 65.55
N GLU A 5 -69.66 138.33 66.79
CA GLU A 5 -68.58 137.37 67.12
C GLU A 5 -69.01 135.91 66.91
N SER A 6 -70.30 135.59 67.05
CA SER A 6 -70.84 134.23 66.86
C SER A 6 -70.81 133.77 65.39
N LYS A 7 -71.13 134.66 64.44
CA LYS A 7 -71.11 134.33 63.00
C LYS A 7 -69.70 134.10 62.45
N ARG A 8 -68.68 134.83 62.96
CA ARG A 8 -67.27 134.61 62.55
C ARG A 8 -66.73 133.27 63.04
N SER A 9 -67.12 132.83 64.23
CA SER A 9 -66.73 131.52 64.76
C SER A 9 -67.32 130.36 63.96
N ILE A 10 -68.60 130.45 63.57
CA ILE A 10 -69.26 129.45 62.71
C ILE A 10 -68.63 129.42 61.30
N LEU A 11 -68.33 130.59 60.72
CA LEU A 11 -67.70 130.67 59.40
C LEU A 11 -66.26 130.09 59.40
N ALA A 12 -65.50 130.31 60.48
CA ALA A 12 -64.17 129.72 60.65
C ALA A 12 -64.22 128.20 60.82
N GLY A 13 -65.22 127.68 61.56
CA GLY A 13 -65.46 126.24 61.70
C GLY A 13 -65.84 125.56 60.38
N LEU A 14 -66.71 126.21 59.59
CA LEU A 14 -67.09 125.73 58.25
C LEU A 14 -65.91 125.77 57.27
N ASN A 15 -65.09 126.82 57.29
CA ASN A 15 -63.88 126.88 56.46
C ASN A 15 -62.87 125.78 56.84
N CYS A 16 -62.68 125.51 58.13
CA CYS A 16 -61.85 124.41 58.62
C CYS A 16 -62.37 123.04 58.15
N GLN A 17 -63.69 122.81 58.19
CA GLN A 17 -64.30 121.59 57.66
C GLN A 17 -64.15 121.46 56.14
N VAL A 18 -64.31 122.57 55.39
CA VAL A 18 -64.10 122.58 53.93
C VAL A 18 -62.64 122.26 53.58
N ASP A 19 -61.68 122.82 54.31
CA ASP A 19 -60.26 122.55 54.07
C ASP A 19 -59.88 121.11 54.47
N LEU A 20 -60.49 120.56 55.51
CA LEU A 20 -60.35 119.14 55.87
C LEU A 20 -60.88 118.22 54.75
N VAL A 21 -62.07 118.52 54.21
CA VAL A 21 -62.66 117.73 53.11
C VAL A 21 -61.84 117.86 51.82
N LYS A 22 -61.30 119.05 51.51
CA LYS A 22 -60.38 119.22 50.37
C LYS A 22 -59.09 118.41 50.55
N SER A 23 -58.53 118.41 51.76
CA SER A 23 -57.33 117.63 52.11
C SER A 23 -57.60 116.13 52.00
N GLN A 24 -58.73 115.64 52.52
CA GLN A 24 -59.16 114.25 52.36
C GLN A 24 -59.38 113.88 50.89
N ARG A 25 -60.03 114.75 50.11
CA ARG A 25 -60.22 114.54 48.66
C ARG A 25 -58.87 114.45 47.92
N LEU A 26 -57.91 115.29 48.28
CA LEU A 26 -56.58 115.26 47.68
C LEU A 26 -55.84 113.96 48.02
N LYS A 27 -55.93 113.49 49.27
CA LYS A 27 -55.37 112.19 49.67
C LYS A 27 -56.00 111.03 48.92
N PHE A 28 -57.34 110.98 48.85
CA PHE A 28 -58.01 109.94 48.07
C PHE A 28 -57.68 110.01 46.58
N GLN A 29 -57.49 111.21 46.02
CA GLN A 29 -57.07 111.36 44.63
C GLN A 29 -55.64 110.80 44.43
N GLN A 30 -54.72 111.08 45.35
CA GLN A 30 -53.36 110.52 45.33
C GLN A 30 -53.38 109.00 45.44
N GLU A 31 -54.16 108.43 46.37
CA GLU A 31 -54.33 106.98 46.52
C GLU A 31 -54.93 106.33 45.25
N ILE A 32 -55.90 107.00 44.61
CA ILE A 32 -56.47 106.55 43.33
C ILE A 32 -55.43 106.58 42.21
N ASP A 33 -54.61 107.63 42.13
CA ASP A 33 -53.60 107.77 41.07
C ASP A 33 -52.45 106.79 41.28
N GLU A 34 -52.05 106.51 42.53
CA GLU A 34 -51.10 105.45 42.88
C GLU A 34 -51.65 104.07 42.53
N ALA A 35 -52.89 103.77 42.89
CA ALA A 35 -53.54 102.49 42.57
C ALA A 35 -53.67 102.28 41.05
N LYS A 36 -53.95 103.33 40.28
CA LYS A 36 -53.97 103.26 38.80
C LYS A 36 -52.59 102.95 38.23
N LYS A 37 -51.55 103.59 38.76
CA LYS A 37 -50.17 103.35 38.31
C LYS A 37 -49.71 101.94 38.63
N GLU A 38 -50.08 101.40 39.80
CA GLU A 38 -49.83 99.99 40.14
C GLU A 38 -50.61 99.04 39.23
N HIS A 39 -51.87 99.36 38.91
CA HIS A 39 -52.68 98.57 37.99
C HIS A 39 -52.08 98.53 36.59
N GLU A 40 -51.68 99.67 36.02
CA GLU A 40 -51.01 99.76 34.71
C GLU A 40 -49.70 98.97 34.69
N LYS A 41 -48.92 99.04 35.78
CA LYS A 41 -47.69 98.25 35.91
C LYS A 41 -47.98 96.75 35.91
N HIS A 42 -48.97 96.32 36.68
CA HIS A 42 -49.38 94.92 36.74
C HIS A 42 -49.93 94.43 35.39
N GLU A 43 -50.70 95.25 34.68
CA GLU A 43 -51.21 94.95 33.34
C GLU A 43 -50.09 94.82 32.31
N ALA A 44 -49.05 95.68 32.40
CA ALA A 44 -47.87 95.59 31.56
C ALA A 44 -47.04 94.32 31.86
N GLU A 45 -46.88 93.94 33.13
CA GLU A 45 -46.20 92.71 33.54
C GLU A 45 -46.97 91.45 33.09
N GLN A 46 -48.30 91.47 33.18
CA GLN A 46 -49.17 90.41 32.65
C GLN A 46 -49.07 90.31 31.13
N SER A 47 -49.12 91.44 30.40
CA SER A 47 -48.94 91.44 28.94
C SER A 47 -47.59 90.88 28.52
N LYS A 48 -46.52 91.22 29.24
CA LYS A 48 -45.18 90.67 28.98
C LYS A 48 -45.13 89.16 29.22
N THR A 49 -45.76 88.69 30.29
CA THR A 49 -45.83 87.25 30.62
C THR A 49 -46.63 86.48 29.56
N ILE A 50 -47.79 87.01 29.15
CA ILE A 50 -48.62 86.41 28.10
C ILE A 50 -47.85 86.33 26.78
N LYS A 51 -47.09 87.38 26.43
CA LYS A 51 -46.26 87.37 25.23
C LYS A 51 -45.20 86.27 25.29
N ASN A 52 -44.44 86.18 26.38
CA ASN A 52 -43.42 85.15 26.55
C ASN A 52 -44.02 83.73 26.46
N LEU A 53 -45.16 83.49 27.09
CA LEU A 53 -45.85 82.19 27.03
C LEU A 53 -46.36 81.87 25.62
N ASN A 54 -46.77 82.87 24.84
CA ASN A 54 -47.18 82.67 23.45
C ASN A 54 -45.98 82.32 22.57
N ASP A 55 -44.85 83.00 22.75
CA ASP A 55 -43.61 82.73 22.01
C ASP A 55 -43.12 81.29 22.33
N GLU A 56 -43.10 80.89 23.60
CA GLU A 56 -42.74 79.52 24.02
C GLU A 56 -43.71 78.46 23.47
N ASN A 57 -45.02 78.74 23.46
CA ASN A 57 -46.01 77.85 22.84
C ASN A 57 -45.83 77.73 21.32
N GLN A 58 -45.37 78.79 20.66
CA GLN A 58 -45.07 78.76 19.23
C GLN A 58 -43.84 77.89 18.94
N ASP A 59 -42.79 78.00 19.76
CA ASP A 59 -41.60 77.17 19.66
C ASP A 59 -41.91 75.69 19.92
N LEU A 60 -42.68 75.37 20.96
CA LEU A 60 -43.12 74.00 21.25
C LEU A 60 -43.98 73.42 20.13
N ARG A 61 -44.82 74.23 19.48
CA ARG A 61 -45.58 73.79 18.29
C ARG A 61 -44.66 73.48 17.11
N ALA A 62 -43.64 74.32 16.88
CA ALA A 62 -42.66 74.07 15.83
C ALA A 62 -41.85 72.80 16.09
N GLU A 63 -41.43 72.57 17.34
CA GLU A 63 -40.72 71.35 17.76
C GLU A 63 -41.58 70.10 17.59
N LYS A 64 -42.85 70.16 18.03
CA LYS A 64 -43.82 69.08 17.81
C LYS A 64 -43.96 68.74 16.33
N SER A 65 -44.10 69.74 15.45
CA SER A 65 -44.18 69.51 14.01
C SER A 65 -42.90 68.89 13.44
N ARG A 66 -41.72 69.28 13.92
CA ARG A 66 -40.45 68.65 13.52
C ARG A 66 -40.40 67.17 13.92
N MET A 67 -40.80 66.85 15.15
CA MET A 67 -40.86 65.47 15.65
C MET A 67 -41.88 64.63 14.86
N GLU A 68 -43.04 65.18 14.51
CA GLU A 68 -44.05 64.49 13.69
C GLU A 68 -43.53 64.15 12.29
N ILE A 69 -42.75 65.05 11.67
CA ILE A 69 -42.11 64.78 10.37
C ILE A 69 -41.04 63.70 10.51
N GLN A 70 -40.21 63.76 11.56
CA GLN A 70 -39.22 62.71 11.82
C GLN A 70 -39.86 61.34 12.02
N LEU A 71 -40.99 61.27 12.73
CA LEU A 71 -41.73 60.03 12.95
C LEU A 71 -42.26 59.46 11.62
N LYS A 72 -42.86 60.31 10.77
CA LYS A 72 -43.32 59.90 9.43
C LYS A 72 -42.20 59.39 8.53
N ASN A 73 -40.98 59.89 8.70
CA ASN A 73 -39.81 59.44 7.93
C ASN A 73 -39.22 58.12 8.44
N LEU A 74 -39.55 57.70 9.66
CA LEU A 74 -39.11 56.43 10.24
C LEU A 74 -40.00 55.25 9.83
N ASP A 75 -41.30 55.49 9.62
CA ASP A 75 -42.26 54.43 9.24
C ASP A 75 -41.86 53.68 7.95
N PRO A 76 -41.49 54.34 6.84
CA PRO A 76 -41.04 53.66 5.62
C PRO A 76 -39.76 52.84 5.83
N LYS A 77 -38.85 53.32 6.68
CA LYS A 77 -37.61 52.60 7.00
C LYS A 77 -37.92 51.33 7.79
N ALA A 78 -38.87 51.39 8.72
CA ALA A 78 -39.33 50.22 9.46
C ALA A 78 -40.02 49.21 8.53
N ASP A 79 -40.79 49.67 7.54
CA ASP A 79 -41.43 48.80 6.54
C ASP A 79 -40.40 48.10 5.64
N ILE A 80 -39.36 48.80 5.20
CA ILE A 80 -38.24 48.21 4.43
C ILE A 80 -37.58 47.10 5.26
N VAL A 81 -37.24 47.37 6.51
CA VAL A 81 -36.60 46.37 7.39
C VAL A 81 -37.50 45.15 7.59
N ARG A 82 -38.82 45.35 7.78
CA ARG A 82 -39.77 44.22 7.89
C ARG A 82 -39.83 43.40 6.61
N SER A 83 -39.79 44.04 5.44
CA SER A 83 -39.79 43.33 4.15
C SER A 83 -38.52 42.49 3.95
N GLN A 84 -37.36 43.05 4.30
CA GLN A 84 -36.07 42.35 4.25
C GLN A 84 -36.04 41.17 5.21
N LEU A 85 -36.55 41.34 6.43
CA LEU A 85 -36.67 40.26 7.40
C LEU A 85 -37.52 39.11 6.85
N HIS A 86 -38.66 39.41 6.22
CA HIS A 86 -39.53 38.39 5.62
C HIS A 86 -38.85 37.65 4.45
N SER A 87 -38.09 38.35 3.61
CA SER A 87 -37.29 37.71 2.56
C SER A 87 -36.27 36.75 3.15
N LEU A 88 -35.53 37.19 4.17
CA LEU A 88 -34.50 36.39 4.83
C LEU A 88 -35.10 35.16 5.52
N GLU A 89 -36.27 35.29 6.15
CA GLU A 89 -37.01 34.18 6.74
C GLU A 89 -37.43 33.13 5.70
N ALA A 90 -37.84 33.57 4.51
CA ALA A 90 -38.21 32.68 3.41
C ALA A 90 -36.99 31.91 2.87
N GLU A 91 -35.85 32.58 2.72
CA GLU A 91 -34.57 31.97 2.34
C GLU A 91 -34.08 30.97 3.39
N TYR A 92 -34.13 31.34 4.68
CA TYR A 92 -33.79 30.45 5.79
C TYR A 92 -34.67 29.19 5.79
N LYS A 93 -35.98 29.33 5.53
CA LYS A 93 -36.89 28.20 5.46
C LYS A 93 -36.58 27.27 4.29
N THR A 94 -36.13 27.82 3.16
CA THR A 94 -35.77 27.07 1.96
C THR A 94 -34.46 26.30 2.18
N THR A 95 -33.41 26.99 2.63
CA THR A 95 -32.11 26.38 2.95
C THR A 95 -32.24 25.30 4.02
N LYS A 96 -33.06 25.50 5.06
CA LYS A 96 -33.36 24.48 6.07
C LYS A 96 -33.98 23.21 5.49
N LYS A 97 -34.84 23.33 4.46
CA LYS A 97 -35.40 22.15 3.76
C LYS A 97 -34.35 21.43 2.95
N GLU A 98 -33.49 22.16 2.23
CA GLU A 98 -32.39 21.58 1.47
C GLU A 98 -31.41 20.83 2.37
N LEU A 99 -31.05 21.42 3.51
CA LEU A 99 -30.16 20.80 4.50
C LEU A 99 -30.74 19.49 5.07
N LYS A 100 -32.08 19.42 5.22
CA LYS A 100 -32.77 18.19 5.62
C LYS A 100 -32.70 17.09 4.54
N HIS A 101 -32.77 17.46 3.27
CA HIS A 101 -32.57 16.50 2.17
C HIS A 101 -31.11 16.03 2.10
N LEU A 102 -30.15 16.95 2.15
CA LEU A 102 -28.73 16.59 2.17
C LEU A 102 -28.36 15.68 3.34
N SER A 103 -28.95 15.91 4.53
CA SER A 103 -28.75 15.02 5.68
C SER A 103 -29.31 13.61 5.45
N LYS A 104 -30.40 13.48 4.70
CA LYS A 104 -30.96 12.17 4.32
C LYS A 104 -30.04 11.46 3.31
N ASP A 105 -29.62 12.18 2.28
CA ASP A 105 -28.72 11.66 1.24
C ASP A 105 -27.37 11.22 1.84
N LEU A 106 -26.83 11.98 2.81
CA LEU A 106 -25.61 11.61 3.54
C LEU A 106 -25.78 10.28 4.28
N LYS A 107 -26.90 10.10 4.98
CA LYS A 107 -27.19 8.86 5.71
C LYS A 107 -27.36 7.66 4.77
N GLU A 108 -27.95 7.87 3.60
CA GLU A 108 -28.05 6.82 2.57
C GLU A 108 -26.66 6.43 2.04
N ALA A 109 -25.80 7.41 1.75
CA ALA A 109 -24.42 7.17 1.33
C ALA A 109 -23.57 6.47 2.41
N GLU A 110 -23.79 6.79 3.69
CA GLU A 110 -23.14 6.09 4.82
C GLU A 110 -23.55 4.60 4.87
N ASN A 111 -24.83 4.29 4.68
CA ASN A 111 -25.29 2.90 4.64
C ASN A 111 -24.74 2.16 3.41
N GLU A 112 -24.67 2.81 2.25
CA GLU A 112 -24.04 2.23 1.04
C GLU A 112 -22.56 1.93 1.28
N LYS A 113 -21.84 2.85 1.94
CA LYS A 113 -20.44 2.64 2.33
C LYS A 113 -20.28 1.44 3.27
N GLU A 114 -21.15 1.29 4.26
CA GLU A 114 -21.13 0.12 5.16
C GLU A 114 -21.36 -1.19 4.39
N ALA A 115 -22.33 -1.21 3.46
CA ALA A 115 -22.60 -2.38 2.63
C ALA A 115 -21.39 -2.77 1.75
N ILE A 116 -20.77 -1.79 1.10
CA ILE A 116 -19.54 -2.00 0.30
C ILE A 116 -18.40 -2.50 1.19
N SER A 117 -18.26 -1.97 2.41
CA SER A 117 -17.24 -2.42 3.36
C SER A 117 -17.44 -3.88 3.78
N SER A 118 -18.69 -4.33 3.93
CA SER A 118 -19.00 -5.74 4.20
C SER A 118 -18.65 -6.64 3.01
N GLN A 119 -19.01 -6.23 1.79
CA GLN A 119 -18.64 -6.97 0.57
C GLN A 119 -17.12 -7.08 0.40
N TYR A 120 -16.39 -5.99 0.65
CA TYR A 120 -14.92 -6.00 0.60
C TYR A 120 -14.32 -7.01 1.58
N LYS A 121 -14.92 -7.15 2.77
CA LYS A 121 -14.47 -8.12 3.78
C LYS A 121 -14.68 -9.56 3.30
N GLU A 122 -15.85 -9.87 2.72
CA GLU A 122 -16.14 -11.19 2.15
C GLU A 122 -15.16 -11.54 1.02
N ILE A 123 -14.94 -10.62 0.08
CA ILE A 123 -13.96 -10.80 -1.00
C ILE A 123 -12.54 -10.99 -0.44
N SER A 124 -12.15 -10.24 0.59
CA SER A 124 -10.85 -10.42 1.23
C SER A 124 -10.69 -11.79 1.88
N GLU A 125 -11.77 -12.35 2.46
CA GLU A 125 -11.77 -13.70 3.02
C GLU A 125 -11.63 -14.76 1.92
N GLU A 126 -12.31 -14.59 0.79
CA GLU A 126 -12.17 -15.47 -0.38
C GLU A 126 -10.76 -15.43 -0.98
N ILE A 127 -10.17 -14.24 -1.13
CA ILE A 127 -8.79 -14.06 -1.59
C ILE A 127 -7.82 -14.80 -0.66
N ASN A 128 -8.02 -14.73 0.65
CA ASN A 128 -7.18 -15.46 1.61
C ASN A 128 -7.25 -16.97 1.39
N VAL A 129 -8.43 -17.53 1.10
CA VAL A 129 -8.58 -18.96 0.78
C VAL A 129 -7.83 -19.30 -0.51
N ILE A 130 -7.93 -18.47 -1.55
CA ILE A 130 -7.21 -18.67 -2.81
C ILE A 130 -5.69 -18.64 -2.56
N ILE A 131 -5.20 -17.70 -1.76
CA ILE A 131 -3.78 -17.61 -1.39
C ILE A 131 -3.34 -18.91 -0.70
N GLN A 132 -4.11 -19.42 0.28
CA GLN A 132 -3.79 -20.68 0.95
C GLN A 132 -3.71 -21.86 -0.03
N ASN A 133 -4.65 -21.94 -0.98
CA ASN A 133 -4.62 -22.97 -2.02
C ASN A 133 -3.40 -22.83 -2.93
N GLU A 134 -2.99 -21.61 -3.28
CA GLU A 134 -1.75 -21.37 -4.03
C GLU A 134 -0.53 -21.87 -3.26
N LEU A 135 -0.48 -21.70 -1.93
CA LEU A 135 0.63 -22.19 -1.12
C LEU A 135 0.78 -23.71 -1.20
N VAL A 136 -0.33 -24.43 -1.08
CA VAL A 136 -0.36 -25.90 -1.17
C VAL A 136 0.07 -26.35 -2.56
N LEU A 137 -0.36 -25.66 -3.62
CA LEU A 137 0.06 -25.96 -4.99
C LEU A 137 1.56 -25.71 -5.19
N GLN A 138 2.13 -24.65 -4.61
CA GLN A 138 3.56 -24.36 -4.67
C GLN A 138 4.39 -25.46 -3.98
N GLU A 139 3.95 -25.95 -2.82
CA GLU A 139 4.60 -27.06 -2.10
C GLU A 139 4.57 -28.34 -2.94
N ASN A 140 3.44 -28.66 -3.57
CA ASN A 140 3.32 -29.83 -4.44
C ASN A 140 4.24 -29.75 -5.66
N ILE A 141 4.43 -28.56 -6.24
CA ILE A 141 5.35 -28.35 -7.38
C ILE A 141 6.80 -28.53 -6.93
N GLU A 142 7.17 -28.05 -5.73
CA GLU A 142 8.51 -28.22 -5.19
C GLU A 142 8.84 -29.71 -4.98
N ASN A 143 7.90 -30.47 -4.40
CA ASN A 143 8.02 -31.92 -4.25
C ASN A 143 8.18 -32.65 -5.59
N LEU A 144 7.49 -32.21 -6.66
CA LEU A 144 7.66 -32.77 -8.00
C LEU A 144 9.05 -32.45 -8.58
N GLY A 145 9.59 -31.27 -8.31
CA GLY A 145 10.95 -30.89 -8.72
C GLY A 145 12.02 -31.77 -8.08
N ASP A 146 11.83 -32.17 -6.83
CA ASP A 146 12.73 -33.12 -6.16
C ASP A 146 12.69 -34.50 -6.81
N VAL A 147 11.52 -34.95 -7.27
CA VAL A 147 11.38 -36.21 -8.03
C VAL A 147 12.08 -36.13 -9.39
N GLU A 148 11.99 -35.02 -10.11
CA GLU A 148 12.76 -34.81 -11.35
C GLU A 148 14.27 -34.83 -11.10
N GLY A 149 14.73 -34.25 -9.97
CA GLY A 149 16.12 -34.29 -9.55
C GLY A 149 16.61 -35.72 -9.33
N LEU A 150 15.85 -36.52 -8.58
CA LEU A 150 16.15 -37.93 -8.33
C LEU A 150 16.16 -38.75 -9.63
N LEU A 151 15.24 -38.49 -10.56
CA LEU A 151 15.24 -39.13 -11.88
C LEU A 151 16.48 -38.77 -12.70
N SER A 152 16.94 -37.51 -12.62
CA SER A 152 18.17 -37.10 -13.30
C SER A 152 19.41 -37.78 -12.71
N GLU A 153 19.50 -37.92 -11.39
CA GLU A 153 20.61 -38.64 -10.73
C GLU A 153 20.60 -40.13 -11.08
N LEU A 154 19.42 -40.74 -11.12
CA LEU A 154 19.25 -42.13 -11.54
C LEU A 154 19.71 -42.32 -12.99
N ASN A 155 19.29 -41.44 -13.91
CA ASN A 155 19.73 -41.50 -15.31
C ASN A 155 21.25 -41.33 -15.46
N ASN A 156 21.86 -40.41 -14.71
CA ASN A 156 23.31 -40.25 -14.71
C ASN A 156 24.03 -41.51 -14.20
N THR A 157 23.45 -42.18 -13.20
CA THR A 157 23.99 -43.43 -12.67
C THR A 157 23.87 -44.57 -13.68
N ILE A 158 22.72 -44.68 -14.35
CA ILE A 158 22.49 -45.66 -15.43
C ILE A 158 23.52 -45.46 -16.54
N ASN A 159 23.67 -44.23 -17.05
CA ASN A 159 24.63 -43.91 -18.11
C ASN A 159 26.08 -44.27 -17.71
N ARG A 160 26.46 -44.05 -16.44
CA ARG A 160 27.79 -44.44 -15.94
C ARG A 160 27.96 -45.96 -15.93
N LEU A 161 26.95 -46.69 -15.44
CA LEU A 161 26.98 -48.15 -15.42
C LEU A 161 27.03 -48.73 -16.84
N GLU A 162 26.30 -48.16 -17.79
CA GLU A 162 26.37 -48.56 -19.20
C GLU A 162 27.79 -48.38 -19.77
N GLN A 163 28.48 -47.27 -19.47
CA GLN A 163 29.87 -47.08 -19.88
C GLN A 163 30.82 -48.10 -19.24
N GLU A 164 30.63 -48.39 -17.95
CA GLU A 164 31.43 -49.41 -17.25
C GLU A 164 31.24 -50.80 -17.86
N VAL A 165 30.00 -51.16 -18.23
CA VAL A 165 29.69 -52.43 -18.91
C VAL A 165 30.43 -52.51 -20.25
N VAL A 166 30.33 -51.47 -21.08
CA VAL A 166 31.04 -51.42 -22.38
C VAL A 166 32.55 -51.58 -22.21
N GLU A 167 33.14 -50.97 -21.17
CA GLU A 167 34.57 -51.10 -20.90
C GLU A 167 34.94 -52.50 -20.40
N LYS A 168 34.08 -53.15 -19.61
CA LYS A 168 34.25 -54.55 -19.19
C LYS A 168 34.15 -55.51 -20.37
N GLU A 169 33.19 -55.32 -21.27
CA GLU A 169 33.05 -56.11 -22.50
C GLU A 169 34.32 -56.03 -23.37
N LYS A 170 34.88 -54.83 -23.53
CA LYS A 170 36.14 -54.64 -24.26
C LYS A 170 37.33 -55.34 -23.59
N ASN A 171 37.37 -55.34 -22.27
CA ASN A 171 38.41 -56.07 -21.52
C ASN A 171 38.25 -57.59 -21.64
N ILE A 172 37.02 -58.09 -21.66
CA ILE A 172 36.73 -59.51 -21.89
C ILE A 172 37.22 -59.92 -23.28
N GLN A 173 36.88 -59.15 -24.34
CA GLN A 173 37.36 -59.42 -25.70
C GLN A 173 38.90 -59.48 -25.78
N ASN A 174 39.60 -58.56 -25.12
CA ASN A 174 41.07 -58.59 -25.06
C ASN A 174 41.61 -59.83 -24.31
N LEU A 175 40.92 -60.30 -23.28
CA LEU A 175 41.32 -61.50 -22.54
C LEU A 175 41.07 -62.77 -23.37
N GLU A 176 39.94 -62.84 -24.07
CA GLU A 176 39.63 -63.92 -25.02
C GLU A 176 40.70 -64.03 -26.10
N GLU A 177 41.16 -62.90 -26.65
CA GLU A 177 42.24 -62.88 -27.65
C GLU A 177 43.56 -63.41 -27.07
N LYS A 178 43.93 -63.01 -25.84
CA LYS A 178 45.12 -63.54 -25.14
C LYS A 178 45.01 -65.03 -24.81
N ILE A 179 43.82 -65.49 -24.44
CA ILE A 179 43.57 -66.92 -24.19
C ILE A 179 43.81 -67.70 -25.49
N LYS A 180 43.29 -67.21 -26.61
CA LYS A 180 43.48 -67.83 -27.92
C LYS A 180 44.96 -67.89 -28.33
N GLU A 181 45.73 -66.82 -28.09
CA GLU A 181 47.19 -66.83 -28.29
C GLU A 181 47.88 -67.88 -27.41
N LYS A 182 47.47 -68.00 -26.13
CA LYS A 182 48.01 -68.98 -25.20
C LYS A 182 47.65 -70.43 -25.58
N GLU A 183 46.45 -70.65 -26.09
CA GLU A 183 46.02 -71.95 -26.62
C GLU A 183 46.87 -72.35 -27.83
N GLU A 184 47.15 -71.43 -28.75
CA GLU A 184 48.07 -71.67 -29.87
C GLU A 184 49.50 -71.96 -29.40
N GLU A 185 50.00 -71.22 -28.40
CA GLU A 185 51.31 -71.48 -27.79
C GLU A 185 51.37 -72.87 -27.14
N ASN A 186 50.31 -73.28 -26.43
CA ASN A 186 50.22 -74.60 -25.80
C ASN A 186 50.10 -75.71 -26.85
N LYS A 187 49.33 -75.50 -27.91
CA LYS A 187 49.25 -76.44 -29.02
C LYS A 187 50.63 -76.65 -29.65
N ARG A 188 51.39 -75.57 -29.84
CA ARG A 188 52.76 -75.63 -30.34
C ARG A 188 53.73 -76.31 -29.36
N LYS A 189 53.55 -76.12 -28.06
CA LYS A 189 54.31 -76.86 -27.03
C LYS A 189 54.00 -78.35 -27.06
N GLU A 190 52.75 -78.74 -27.28
CA GLU A 190 52.37 -80.15 -27.41
C GLU A 190 52.90 -80.76 -28.72
N GLU A 191 52.89 -80.02 -29.83
CA GLU A 191 53.58 -80.42 -31.06
C GLU A 191 55.08 -80.63 -30.83
N LEU A 192 55.75 -79.71 -30.13
CA LEU A 192 57.15 -79.85 -29.70
C LEU A 192 57.36 -81.02 -28.75
N LYS A 193 56.41 -81.32 -27.87
CA LYS A 193 56.47 -82.48 -26.94
C LYS A 193 56.35 -83.80 -27.70
N ILE A 194 55.52 -83.85 -28.74
CA ILE A 194 55.41 -84.98 -29.64
C ILE A 194 56.73 -85.14 -30.41
N GLU A 195 57.30 -84.04 -30.92
CA GLU A 195 58.60 -84.03 -31.61
C GLU A 195 59.76 -84.46 -30.67
N ILE A 196 59.73 -84.03 -29.40
CA ILE A 196 60.67 -84.44 -28.36
C ILE A 196 60.44 -85.90 -27.95
N SER A 197 59.19 -86.38 -27.95
CA SER A 197 58.85 -87.78 -27.63
C SER A 197 59.22 -88.73 -28.77
N GLU A 198 59.16 -88.29 -30.03
CA GLU A 198 59.72 -89.00 -31.18
C GLU A 198 61.26 -89.07 -31.14
N VAL A 199 61.92 -88.05 -30.56
CA VAL A 199 63.36 -88.05 -30.29
C VAL A 199 63.73 -88.89 -29.04
N LEU A 200 62.87 -88.97 -28.02
CA LEU A 200 63.11 -89.72 -26.78
C LEU A 200 62.72 -91.21 -26.86
N LEU A 201 62.05 -91.65 -27.93
CA LEU A 201 61.83 -93.07 -28.23
C LEU A 201 63.08 -93.81 -28.72
N SER A 202 64.27 -93.29 -28.42
CA SER A 202 65.55 -93.99 -28.52
C SER A 202 66.29 -94.18 -27.18
N SER A 203 65.65 -94.07 -26.00
CA SER A 203 66.25 -94.63 -24.77
C SER A 203 65.30 -94.76 -23.57
N GLU A 204 65.33 -95.96 -23.02
CA GLU A 204 64.81 -96.55 -21.77
C GLU A 204 64.48 -95.70 -20.52
N ASN A 205 63.51 -96.25 -19.77
CA ASN A 205 63.42 -96.50 -18.31
C ASN A 205 62.58 -95.61 -17.35
N GLU A 206 61.56 -96.29 -16.81
CA GLU A 206 61.05 -96.42 -15.42
C GLU A 206 60.97 -95.23 -14.43
N SER A 207 59.73 -95.04 -13.93
CA SER A 207 59.34 -95.05 -12.51
C SER A 207 60.18 -94.29 -11.46
N LYS A 208 59.62 -93.18 -10.95
CA LYS A 208 59.58 -92.71 -9.53
C LYS A 208 59.47 -91.18 -9.47
N VAL A 209 58.27 -90.60 -9.39
CA VAL A 209 57.93 -89.41 -8.55
C VAL A 209 56.40 -89.34 -8.38
N MET A 210 55.86 -90.24 -7.55
CA MET A 210 54.85 -89.78 -6.58
C MET A 210 55.58 -88.91 -5.56
N GLN A 211 54.85 -88.02 -4.88
CA GLN A 211 55.25 -87.42 -3.59
C GLN A 211 55.93 -86.03 -3.61
N ALA A 212 55.27 -84.98 -4.13
CA ALA A 212 55.69 -83.60 -3.81
C ALA A 212 54.65 -82.46 -3.85
N VAL A 213 53.40 -82.63 -4.29
CA VAL A 213 52.47 -81.46 -4.33
C VAL A 213 51.05 -81.82 -3.90
N LYS A 214 50.95 -82.64 -2.85
CA LYS A 214 49.68 -82.93 -2.18
C LYS A 214 49.53 -82.23 -0.82
N ASP A 215 50.49 -81.38 -0.44
CA ASP A 215 50.45 -80.62 0.80
C ASP A 215 50.74 -79.13 0.54
N GLU A 216 49.77 -78.43 -0.05
CA GLU A 216 49.56 -77.00 0.21
C GLU A 216 48.04 -76.72 0.19
N ILE A 217 47.42 -77.40 1.15
CA ILE A 217 46.18 -77.06 1.83
C ILE A 217 46.04 -75.55 2.01
N VAL A 218 44.92 -75.03 1.50
CA VAL A 218 43.93 -74.26 2.27
C VAL A 218 44.50 -73.22 3.24
N GLU A 219 44.25 -71.96 2.94
CA GLU A 219 44.03 -70.96 3.98
C GLU A 219 42.84 -70.07 3.63
N ASN A 220 41.77 -70.29 4.41
CA ASN A 220 40.67 -69.39 4.75
C ASN A 220 39.48 -69.22 3.79
N GLU A 221 38.51 -70.13 3.98
CA GLU A 221 37.15 -69.70 4.29
C GLU A 221 37.12 -69.02 5.67
N GLU A 222 36.91 -67.71 5.75
CA GLU A 222 36.15 -67.10 6.85
C GLU A 222 35.80 -65.64 6.49
N LEU A 223 34.55 -65.41 6.07
CA LEU A 223 33.72 -64.24 6.42
C LEU A 223 32.39 -64.31 5.65
N LYS A 224 31.60 -65.34 5.97
CA LYS A 224 30.17 -65.34 5.69
C LYS A 224 29.46 -64.91 6.98
N ARG A 225 29.02 -63.65 7.07
CA ARG A 225 27.77 -63.18 7.71
C ARG A 225 27.80 -61.68 8.02
N GLN A 226 27.02 -60.90 7.26
CA GLN A 226 26.02 -59.95 7.79
C GLN A 226 25.34 -59.23 6.62
N GLY A 227 24.00 -59.26 6.56
CA GLY A 227 23.22 -58.27 5.80
C GLY A 227 22.12 -58.80 4.87
N ASP A 228 21.29 -59.75 5.31
CA ASP A 228 20.02 -60.05 4.65
C ASP A 228 18.99 -58.94 4.94
N GLU A 229 18.82 -57.99 4.02
CA GLU A 229 17.61 -57.15 3.96
C GLU A 229 17.41 -56.54 2.55
N LYS A 230 17.47 -57.39 1.50
CA LYS A 230 17.12 -57.04 0.10
C LYS A 230 16.75 -58.29 -0.75
N SER A 231 16.15 -59.29 -0.12
CA SER A 231 16.07 -60.67 -0.67
C SER A 231 14.80 -61.03 -1.46
N ALA A 232 13.84 -60.11 -1.67
CA ALA A 232 12.59 -60.48 -2.35
C ALA A 232 12.53 -60.07 -3.85
N GLU A 233 13.14 -58.95 -4.23
CA GLU A 233 13.23 -58.55 -5.65
C GLU A 233 14.44 -59.18 -6.37
N ASN A 234 15.52 -59.46 -5.63
CA ASN A 234 16.70 -60.12 -6.20
C ASN A 234 16.51 -61.61 -6.48
N GLN A 235 15.57 -62.32 -5.83
CA GLN A 235 15.37 -63.75 -6.11
C GLN A 235 14.79 -64.03 -7.50
N GLY A 236 13.94 -63.14 -8.03
CA GLY A 236 13.40 -63.28 -9.39
C GLY A 236 14.44 -62.96 -10.46
N LEU A 237 15.26 -61.93 -10.22
CA LEU A 237 16.38 -61.58 -11.10
C LEU A 237 17.52 -62.60 -11.00
N GLU A 238 17.83 -63.13 -9.82
CA GLU A 238 18.84 -64.18 -9.64
C GLU A 238 18.41 -65.51 -10.26
N GLN A 239 17.13 -65.87 -10.23
CA GLN A 239 16.64 -67.04 -10.98
C GLN A 239 16.69 -66.83 -12.50
N THR A 240 16.47 -65.59 -12.96
CA THR A 240 16.57 -65.25 -14.39
C THR A 240 18.04 -65.17 -14.85
N ILE A 241 18.91 -64.60 -14.02
CA ILE A 241 20.36 -64.53 -14.28
C ILE A 241 20.97 -65.93 -14.22
N SER A 242 20.60 -66.75 -13.24
CA SER A 242 21.08 -68.14 -13.14
C SER A 242 20.58 -69.01 -14.30
N SER A 243 19.35 -68.79 -14.81
CA SER A 243 18.90 -69.45 -16.04
C SER A 243 19.62 -68.95 -17.29
N LEU A 244 19.97 -67.65 -17.36
CA LEU A 244 20.77 -67.10 -18.45
C LEU A 244 22.23 -67.60 -18.42
N GLU A 245 22.84 -67.73 -17.23
CA GLU A 245 24.18 -68.31 -17.06
C GLU A 245 24.22 -69.79 -17.49
N ILE A 246 23.17 -70.57 -17.17
CA ILE A 246 23.02 -71.95 -17.65
C ILE A 246 22.90 -71.99 -19.18
N THR A 247 22.17 -71.05 -19.81
CA THR A 247 22.07 -70.99 -21.27
C THR A 247 23.39 -70.58 -21.95
N GLN A 248 24.24 -69.81 -21.28
CA GLN A 248 25.55 -69.42 -21.81
C GLN A 248 26.53 -70.60 -21.87
N GLU A 249 26.55 -71.45 -20.85
CA GLU A 249 27.32 -72.72 -20.87
C GLU A 249 26.83 -73.67 -21.98
N GLU A 250 25.51 -73.74 -22.23
CA GLU A 250 24.96 -74.55 -23.32
C GLU A 250 25.32 -74.02 -24.71
N ILE A 251 25.45 -72.70 -24.88
CA ILE A 251 25.90 -72.07 -26.14
C ILE A 251 27.38 -72.37 -26.40
N GLU A 252 28.24 -72.26 -25.37
CA GLU A 252 29.66 -72.59 -25.46
C GLU A 252 29.89 -74.08 -25.77
N SER A 253 29.06 -74.95 -25.19
CA SER A 253 29.03 -76.38 -25.50
C SER A 253 28.66 -76.65 -26.97
N ASN A 254 27.62 -75.98 -27.50
CA ASN A 254 27.20 -76.16 -28.89
C ASN A 254 28.28 -75.68 -29.89
N LEU A 255 28.98 -74.58 -29.58
CA LEU A 255 30.12 -74.10 -30.36
C LEU A 255 31.29 -75.10 -30.36
N ALA A 256 31.49 -75.83 -29.25
CA ALA A 256 32.49 -76.90 -29.16
C ALA A 256 32.09 -78.13 -29.99
N LEU A 257 30.80 -78.50 -30.00
CA LEU A 257 30.25 -79.55 -30.85
C LEU A 257 30.43 -79.24 -32.35
N ASP A 258 30.17 -77.99 -32.77
CA ASP A 258 30.36 -77.54 -34.16
C ASP A 258 31.80 -77.74 -34.62
N LYS A 259 32.76 -77.33 -33.79
CA LYS A 259 34.19 -77.49 -34.06
C LYS A 259 34.61 -78.96 -34.14
N GLU A 260 34.04 -79.83 -33.31
CA GLU A 260 34.34 -81.27 -33.32
C GLU A 260 33.71 -81.98 -34.54
N ILE A 261 32.51 -81.58 -34.98
CA ILE A 261 31.89 -82.07 -36.22
C ILE A 261 32.76 -81.71 -37.43
N GLU A 262 33.24 -80.48 -37.49
CA GLU A 262 34.11 -80.00 -38.57
C GLU A 262 35.44 -80.78 -38.61
N ARG A 263 36.00 -81.05 -37.43
CA ARG A 263 37.22 -81.85 -37.26
C ARG A 263 37.02 -83.31 -37.69
N LEU A 264 35.95 -83.96 -37.23
CA LEU A 264 35.64 -85.35 -37.57
C LEU A 264 35.34 -85.51 -39.06
N THR A 265 34.62 -84.56 -39.66
CA THR A 265 34.34 -84.53 -41.11
C THR A 265 35.63 -84.45 -41.93
N ARG A 266 36.58 -83.59 -41.51
CA ARG A 266 37.89 -83.46 -42.17
C ARG A 266 38.71 -84.75 -42.06
N LEU A 267 38.76 -85.35 -40.86
CA LEU A 267 39.46 -86.62 -40.61
C LEU A 267 38.93 -87.78 -41.47
N ILE A 268 37.62 -87.89 -41.67
CA ILE A 268 37.01 -88.92 -42.53
C ILE A 268 37.42 -88.73 -44.01
N ASN A 269 37.44 -87.49 -44.48
CA ASN A 269 37.79 -87.16 -45.86
C ASN A 269 39.28 -87.42 -46.17
N GLU A 270 40.17 -87.19 -45.19
CA GLU A 270 41.63 -87.31 -45.35
C GLU A 270 42.18 -88.73 -45.07
N THR A 271 41.41 -89.62 -44.42
CA THR A 271 41.90 -90.96 -44.04
C THR A 271 41.97 -91.94 -45.21
N ASN A 272 43.16 -92.51 -45.46
CA ASN A 272 43.41 -93.64 -46.39
C ASN A 272 43.52 -95.00 -45.68
N GLU A 273 43.12 -95.08 -44.41
CA GLU A 273 43.23 -96.26 -43.54
C GLU A 273 42.11 -97.31 -43.77
N THR A 274 42.14 -98.43 -43.06
CA THR A 274 41.20 -99.56 -43.19
C THR A 274 39.73 -99.15 -43.02
N HIS A 275 38.82 -99.82 -43.74
CA HIS A 275 37.37 -99.55 -43.74
C HIS A 275 36.78 -99.39 -42.32
N GLU A 276 37.23 -100.22 -41.38
CA GLU A 276 36.77 -100.24 -39.98
C GLU A 276 37.05 -98.93 -39.21
N LYS A 277 38.20 -98.28 -39.45
CA LYS A 277 38.51 -96.98 -38.80
C LYS A 277 37.67 -95.84 -39.35
N ARG A 278 37.41 -95.85 -40.67
CA ARG A 278 36.52 -94.88 -41.32
C ARG A 278 35.08 -95.03 -40.83
N GLU A 279 34.62 -96.26 -40.64
CA GLU A 279 33.30 -96.58 -40.11
C GLU A 279 33.14 -96.11 -38.66
N ASN A 280 34.15 -96.32 -37.80
CA ASN A 280 34.12 -95.81 -36.43
C ASN A 280 34.12 -94.28 -36.34
N LEU A 281 34.87 -93.59 -37.20
CA LEU A 281 34.84 -92.11 -37.28
C LEU A 281 33.48 -91.60 -37.78
N ALA A 282 32.89 -92.28 -38.77
CA ALA A 282 31.56 -91.93 -39.28
C ALA A 282 30.47 -92.11 -38.22
N ASN A 283 30.51 -93.19 -37.44
CA ASN A 283 29.57 -93.40 -36.32
C ASN A 283 29.71 -92.32 -35.25
N LYS A 284 30.95 -91.94 -34.89
CA LYS A 284 31.20 -90.87 -33.92
C LYS A 284 30.70 -89.50 -34.43
N LEU A 285 30.93 -89.20 -35.70
CA LEU A 285 30.39 -87.99 -36.35
C LEU A 285 28.85 -87.97 -36.31
N GLN A 286 28.21 -89.11 -36.56
CA GLN A 286 26.76 -89.23 -36.54
C GLN A 286 26.18 -89.02 -35.12
N GLU A 287 26.86 -89.52 -34.09
CA GLU A 287 26.49 -89.27 -32.69
C GLU A 287 26.64 -87.79 -32.32
N THR A 288 27.74 -87.14 -32.71
CA THR A 288 27.97 -85.72 -32.44
C THR A 288 26.96 -84.82 -33.19
N LEU A 289 26.62 -85.15 -34.44
CA LEU A 289 25.55 -84.46 -35.20
C LEU A 289 24.17 -84.62 -34.55
N ALA A 290 23.87 -85.79 -33.97
CA ALA A 290 22.60 -86.00 -33.26
C ALA A 290 22.52 -85.12 -31.99
N GLN A 291 23.62 -84.96 -31.26
CA GLN A 291 23.71 -84.09 -30.08
C GLN A 291 23.56 -82.61 -30.46
N GLN A 292 24.20 -82.15 -31.54
CA GLN A 292 24.07 -80.78 -32.06
C GLN A 292 22.63 -80.45 -32.48
N ASN A 293 21.94 -81.39 -33.13
CA ASN A 293 20.53 -81.20 -33.52
C ASN A 293 19.60 -81.05 -32.30
N LEU A 294 19.88 -81.76 -31.20
CA LEU A 294 19.13 -81.62 -29.96
C LEU A 294 19.34 -80.23 -29.34
N HIS A 295 20.59 -79.76 -29.28
CA HIS A 295 20.93 -78.42 -28.79
C HIS A 295 20.31 -77.30 -29.64
N ASN A 296 20.35 -77.44 -30.97
CA ASN A 296 19.72 -76.46 -31.86
C ASN A 296 18.19 -76.42 -31.70
N SER A 297 17.55 -77.57 -31.42
CA SER A 297 16.12 -77.60 -31.09
C SER A 297 15.80 -76.89 -29.78
N ALA A 298 16.64 -77.03 -28.75
CA ALA A 298 16.49 -76.34 -27.47
C ALA A 298 16.70 -74.82 -27.64
N LYS A 299 17.74 -74.42 -28.39
CA LYS A 299 18.01 -73.00 -28.72
C LYS A 299 16.83 -72.34 -29.41
N ASN A 300 16.25 -72.98 -30.43
CA ASN A 300 15.08 -72.44 -31.13
C ASN A 300 13.86 -72.30 -30.20
N SER A 301 13.71 -73.19 -29.21
CA SER A 301 12.64 -73.09 -28.20
C SER A 301 12.83 -71.87 -27.30
N LEU A 302 14.06 -71.62 -26.85
CA LEU A 302 14.41 -70.46 -26.02
C LEU A 302 14.26 -69.14 -26.81
N GLU A 303 14.67 -69.10 -28.07
CA GLU A 303 14.46 -67.92 -28.93
C GLU A 303 12.98 -67.58 -29.11
N ASN A 304 12.11 -68.59 -29.20
CA ASN A 304 10.66 -68.38 -29.24
C ASN A 304 10.10 -67.85 -27.91
N GLU A 305 10.59 -68.35 -26.77
CA GLU A 305 10.20 -67.85 -25.45
C GLU A 305 10.66 -66.41 -25.22
N ILE A 306 11.90 -66.06 -25.60
CA ILE A 306 12.42 -64.69 -25.55
C ILE A 306 11.54 -63.76 -26.40
N THR A 307 11.18 -64.19 -27.60
CA THR A 307 10.30 -63.42 -28.50
C THR A 307 8.92 -63.21 -27.86
N SER A 308 8.34 -64.24 -27.25
CA SER A 308 7.05 -64.14 -26.54
C SER A 308 7.11 -63.19 -25.33
N ILE A 309 8.21 -63.19 -24.58
CA ILE A 309 8.41 -62.29 -23.44
C ILE A 309 8.55 -60.84 -23.94
N GLN A 310 9.26 -60.63 -25.05
CA GLN A 310 9.44 -59.31 -25.64
C GLN A 310 8.10 -58.72 -26.11
N GLU A 311 7.24 -59.54 -26.74
CA GLU A 311 5.89 -59.13 -27.14
C GLU A 311 5.01 -58.75 -25.93
N GLU A 312 5.14 -59.47 -24.81
CA GLU A 312 4.42 -59.19 -23.57
C GLU A 312 4.86 -57.86 -22.95
N ILE A 313 6.17 -57.59 -22.91
CA ILE A 313 6.73 -56.32 -22.45
C ILE A 313 6.19 -55.16 -23.28
N ASP A 314 6.15 -55.32 -24.61
CA ASP A 314 5.67 -54.28 -25.51
C ASP A 314 4.15 -54.09 -25.44
N ARG A 315 3.39 -55.13 -25.05
CA ARG A 315 1.97 -54.99 -24.72
C ARG A 315 1.78 -54.17 -23.44
N LEU A 316 2.49 -54.52 -22.37
CA LEU A 316 2.39 -53.83 -21.07
C LEU A 316 2.82 -52.36 -21.15
N LYS A 317 3.83 -52.04 -21.96
CA LYS A 317 4.22 -50.65 -22.23
C LYS A 317 3.09 -49.86 -22.87
N ARG A 318 2.44 -50.41 -23.89
CA ARG A 318 1.31 -49.76 -24.58
C ARG A 318 0.12 -49.54 -23.65
N GLU A 319 -0.25 -50.54 -22.85
CA GLU A 319 -1.34 -50.43 -21.87
C GLU A 319 -1.07 -49.33 -20.83
N LYS A 320 0.18 -49.22 -20.34
CA LYS A 320 0.57 -48.18 -19.38
C LYS A 320 0.54 -46.79 -20.00
N GLU A 321 1.00 -46.64 -21.23
CA GLU A 321 0.97 -45.37 -21.97
C GLU A 321 -0.46 -44.91 -22.26
N GLU A 322 -1.33 -45.83 -22.68
CA GLU A 322 -2.75 -45.55 -22.89
C GLU A 322 -3.46 -45.14 -21.60
N ALA A 323 -3.19 -45.82 -20.48
CA ALA A 323 -3.75 -45.45 -19.18
C ALA A 323 -3.31 -44.06 -18.71
N LEU A 324 -2.06 -43.67 -18.98
CA LEU A 324 -1.54 -42.34 -18.66
C LEU A 324 -2.20 -41.26 -19.52
N ASN A 325 -2.31 -41.50 -20.83
CA ASN A 325 -2.95 -40.58 -21.76
C ASN A 325 -4.43 -40.37 -21.45
N ASN A 326 -5.15 -41.42 -21.04
CA ASN A 326 -6.54 -41.31 -20.61
C ASN A 326 -6.69 -40.46 -19.34
N LYS A 327 -5.81 -40.63 -18.34
CA LYS A 327 -5.81 -39.80 -17.12
C LYS A 327 -5.49 -38.33 -17.43
N LEU A 328 -4.52 -38.09 -18.30
CA LEU A 328 -4.17 -36.73 -18.72
C LEU A 328 -5.34 -36.05 -19.44
N THR A 329 -5.99 -36.77 -20.36
CA THR A 329 -7.16 -36.28 -21.09
C THR A 329 -8.31 -35.94 -20.15
N GLN A 330 -8.57 -36.78 -19.16
CA GLN A 330 -9.59 -36.52 -18.15
C GLN A 330 -9.30 -35.24 -17.36
N ALA A 331 -8.06 -35.07 -16.87
CA ALA A 331 -7.65 -33.88 -16.13
C ALA A 331 -7.79 -32.59 -16.98
N ILE A 332 -7.43 -32.65 -18.26
CA ILE A 332 -7.59 -31.52 -19.19
C ILE A 332 -9.06 -31.15 -19.36
N ASN A 333 -9.96 -32.13 -19.49
CA ASN A 333 -11.39 -31.88 -19.63
C ASN A 333 -11.99 -31.25 -18.37
N GLU A 334 -11.63 -31.74 -17.19
CA GLU A 334 -12.08 -31.18 -15.90
C GLU A 334 -11.61 -29.73 -15.70
N LEU A 335 -10.36 -29.43 -16.06
CA LEU A 335 -9.84 -28.06 -16.03
C LEU A 335 -10.54 -27.16 -17.04
N SER A 336 -10.79 -27.66 -18.25
CA SER A 336 -11.49 -26.90 -19.30
C SER A 336 -12.91 -26.53 -18.88
N GLN A 337 -13.62 -27.45 -18.21
CA GLN A 337 -14.95 -27.19 -17.67
C GLN A 337 -14.93 -26.13 -16.58
N LYS A 338 -14.00 -26.22 -15.62
CA LYS A 338 -13.85 -25.20 -14.56
C LYS A 338 -13.53 -23.81 -15.11
N ILE A 339 -12.71 -23.73 -16.15
CA ILE A 339 -12.41 -22.47 -16.83
C ILE A 339 -13.67 -21.90 -17.50
N ALA A 340 -14.48 -22.74 -18.15
CA ALA A 340 -15.73 -22.30 -18.76
C ALA A 340 -16.73 -21.75 -17.73
N GLU A 341 -16.89 -22.44 -16.60
CA GLU A 341 -17.77 -22.01 -15.49
C GLU A 341 -17.31 -20.67 -14.89
N ASN A 342 -16.01 -20.50 -14.65
CA ASN A 342 -15.45 -19.25 -14.16
C ASN A 342 -15.66 -18.09 -15.14
N ASN A 343 -15.44 -18.32 -16.44
CA ASN A 343 -15.65 -17.30 -17.47
C ASN A 343 -17.12 -16.87 -17.56
N GLU A 344 -18.07 -17.78 -17.35
CA GLU A 344 -19.50 -17.44 -17.31
C GLU A 344 -19.84 -16.55 -16.11
N ASN A 345 -19.26 -16.84 -14.94
CA ASN A 345 -19.44 -16.01 -13.74
C ASN A 345 -18.84 -14.62 -13.92
N TYR A 346 -17.61 -14.51 -14.42
CA TYR A 346 -17.01 -13.20 -14.73
C TYR A 346 -17.82 -12.42 -15.76
N GLY A 347 -18.41 -13.09 -16.76
CA GLY A 347 -19.31 -12.45 -17.72
C GLY A 347 -20.55 -11.83 -17.07
N LYS A 348 -21.17 -12.53 -16.10
CA LYS A 348 -22.33 -12.03 -15.35
C LYS A 348 -21.98 -10.83 -14.46
N GLU A 349 -20.86 -10.89 -13.76
CA GLU A 349 -20.37 -9.77 -12.94
C GLU A 349 -20.06 -8.54 -13.78
N LEU A 350 -19.42 -8.72 -14.93
CA LEU A 350 -19.10 -7.62 -15.85
C LEU A 350 -20.37 -6.96 -16.40
N GLN A 351 -21.41 -7.75 -16.68
CA GLN A 351 -22.71 -7.23 -17.10
C GLN A 351 -23.40 -6.44 -15.99
N ALA A 352 -23.35 -6.91 -14.73
CA ALA A 352 -23.91 -6.21 -13.59
C ALA A 352 -23.21 -4.86 -13.33
N LEU A 353 -21.88 -4.84 -13.42
CA LEU A 353 -21.09 -3.61 -13.30
C LEU A 353 -21.39 -2.62 -14.43
N GLN A 354 -21.62 -3.12 -15.65
CA GLN A 354 -21.99 -2.27 -16.78
C GLN A 354 -23.37 -1.61 -16.57
N GLU A 355 -24.35 -2.36 -16.06
CA GLU A 355 -25.68 -1.81 -15.73
C GLU A 355 -25.60 -0.76 -14.61
N GLU A 356 -24.74 -0.96 -13.61
CA GLU A 356 -24.52 0.01 -12.54
C GLU A 356 -23.85 1.29 -13.05
N LEU A 357 -22.85 1.16 -13.94
CA LEU A 357 -22.20 2.29 -14.59
C LEU A 357 -23.20 3.12 -15.41
N ASP A 358 -24.07 2.46 -16.19
CA ASP A 358 -25.10 3.13 -16.99
C ASP A 358 -26.09 3.90 -16.09
N ASN A 359 -26.48 3.33 -14.95
CA ASN A 359 -27.33 4.00 -13.96
C ASN A 359 -26.66 5.22 -13.33
N LEU A 360 -25.37 5.12 -12.99
CA LEU A 360 -24.60 6.24 -12.45
C LEU A 360 -24.44 7.35 -13.48
N GLN A 361 -24.21 7.00 -14.74
CA GLN A 361 -24.10 7.95 -15.84
C GLN A 361 -25.41 8.73 -16.03
N GLN A 362 -26.56 8.05 -16.01
CA GLN A 362 -27.87 8.71 -16.06
C GLN A 362 -28.09 9.67 -14.88
N LYS A 363 -27.74 9.26 -13.65
CA LYS A 363 -27.82 10.13 -12.46
C LYS A 363 -26.94 11.38 -12.62
N LEU A 364 -25.74 11.23 -13.19
CA LEU A 364 -24.81 12.32 -13.40
C LEU A 364 -25.33 13.30 -14.46
N ASP A 365 -25.90 12.81 -15.55
CA ASP A 365 -26.49 13.64 -16.59
C ASP A 365 -27.73 14.39 -16.09
N HIS A 366 -28.57 13.76 -15.27
CA HIS A 366 -29.66 14.45 -14.59
C HIS A 366 -29.18 15.58 -13.66
N ARG A 367 -28.08 15.35 -12.92
CA ARG A 367 -27.45 16.39 -12.08
C ARG A 367 -26.88 17.54 -12.92
N ARG A 368 -26.28 17.25 -14.08
CA ARG A 368 -25.79 18.27 -15.03
C ARG A 368 -26.92 19.12 -15.57
N GLU A 369 -28.03 18.50 -15.98
CA GLU A 369 -29.20 19.22 -16.48
C GLU A 369 -29.79 20.16 -15.42
N LYS A 370 -29.91 19.68 -14.18
CA LYS A 370 -30.36 20.50 -13.04
C LYS A 370 -29.41 21.68 -12.76
N ARG A 371 -28.10 21.46 -12.88
CA ARG A 371 -27.09 22.52 -12.72
C ARG A 371 -27.20 23.56 -13.84
N ASN A 372 -27.37 23.12 -15.09
CA ASN A 372 -27.53 24.01 -16.24
C ASN A 372 -28.78 24.87 -16.10
N LYS A 373 -29.90 24.29 -15.63
CA LYS A 373 -31.12 25.04 -15.36
C LYS A 373 -30.93 26.10 -14.27
N LYS A 374 -30.29 25.74 -13.15
CA LYS A 374 -29.93 26.72 -12.11
C LYS A 374 -29.00 27.83 -12.63
N GLN A 375 -28.04 27.47 -13.49
CA GLN A 375 -27.13 28.45 -14.07
C GLN A 375 -27.86 29.42 -15.00
N GLN A 376 -28.86 28.93 -15.74
CA GLN A 376 -29.72 29.78 -16.56
C GLN A 376 -30.54 30.75 -15.69
N GLU A 377 -31.17 30.27 -14.62
CA GLU A 377 -31.91 31.12 -13.65
C GLU A 377 -30.99 32.20 -13.05
N ILE A 378 -29.74 31.86 -12.72
CA ILE A 378 -28.74 32.83 -12.23
C ILE A 378 -28.42 33.89 -13.28
N ASN A 379 -28.29 33.51 -14.55
CA ASN A 379 -28.00 34.45 -15.62
C ASN A 379 -29.19 35.39 -15.87
N GLU A 380 -30.43 34.88 -15.84
CA GLU A 380 -31.65 35.68 -15.95
C GLU A 380 -31.76 36.71 -14.81
N MET A 381 -31.47 36.31 -13.56
CA MET A 381 -31.44 37.24 -12.42
C MET A 381 -30.35 38.32 -12.56
N ARG A 382 -29.19 37.99 -13.12
CA ARG A 382 -28.12 38.98 -13.37
C ARG A 382 -28.53 40.02 -14.41
N GLU A 383 -29.17 39.59 -15.50
CA GLU A 383 -29.70 40.52 -16.51
C GLU A 383 -30.78 41.43 -15.93
N GLU A 384 -31.61 40.92 -15.01
CA GLU A 384 -32.63 41.74 -14.33
C GLU A 384 -32.01 42.77 -13.37
N LEU A 385 -30.97 42.40 -12.62
CA LEU A 385 -30.21 43.33 -11.79
C LEU A 385 -29.53 44.43 -12.62
N GLU A 386 -28.95 44.08 -13.77
CA GLU A 386 -28.31 45.04 -14.67
C GLU A 386 -29.33 46.01 -15.28
N ARG A 387 -30.58 45.58 -15.52
CA ARG A 387 -31.67 46.49 -15.92
C ARG A 387 -32.08 47.44 -14.80
N ILE A 388 -32.07 46.99 -13.55
CA ILE A 388 -32.40 47.82 -12.38
C ILE A 388 -31.33 48.87 -12.15
N GLU A 389 -30.05 48.51 -12.25
CA GLU A 389 -28.92 49.45 -12.12
C GLU A 389 -28.89 50.51 -13.23
N ASN A 390 -29.37 50.17 -14.43
CA ASN A 390 -29.42 51.08 -15.57
C ASN A 390 -30.75 51.88 -15.68
N SER A 391 -31.62 51.82 -14.68
CA SER A 391 -32.89 52.55 -14.69
C SER A 391 -32.68 54.03 -14.31
N PRO A 392 -33.28 55.01 -15.01
CA PRO A 392 -32.97 56.43 -14.82
C PRO A 392 -33.44 56.93 -13.44
N LYS A 393 -32.53 57.61 -12.73
CA LYS A 393 -32.84 58.35 -11.49
C LYS A 393 -33.85 59.47 -11.81
N ILE A 394 -34.92 59.51 -11.03
CA ILE A 394 -35.95 60.55 -11.09
C ILE A 394 -35.33 61.90 -10.71
N GLU A 395 -35.52 62.89 -11.59
CA GLU A 395 -35.12 64.28 -11.44
C GLU A 395 -35.97 64.96 -10.34
N GLU A 396 -35.32 65.54 -9.33
CA GLU A 396 -35.95 66.52 -8.45
C GLU A 396 -35.84 67.91 -9.09
N GLU A 397 -36.98 68.50 -9.43
CA GLU A 397 -37.13 69.82 -10.03
C GLU A 397 -36.68 70.96 -9.08
N GLU A 398 -35.98 71.93 -9.68
CA GLU A 398 -35.51 73.18 -9.10
C GLU A 398 -36.63 74.09 -8.56
N LEU A 399 -36.36 74.80 -7.45
CA LEU A 399 -36.90 76.14 -7.23
C LEU A 399 -35.88 77.05 -6.52
N VAL A 400 -35.51 78.08 -7.29
CA VAL A 400 -34.49 79.12 -7.16
C VAL A 400 -34.87 80.19 -6.12
N VAL A 401 -33.91 80.73 -5.33
CA VAL A 401 -33.60 82.19 -5.16
C VAL A 401 -32.20 82.43 -4.54
N ALA A 402 -31.33 83.07 -5.34
CA ALA A 402 -30.23 84.06 -5.11
C ALA A 402 -29.55 84.21 -3.73
N GLU A 403 -28.25 83.89 -3.61
CA GLU A 403 -27.03 84.75 -3.75
C GLU A 403 -26.58 85.47 -2.45
N GLU A 404 -25.46 85.04 -1.87
CA GLU A 404 -24.30 85.91 -1.55
C GLU A 404 -23.09 85.07 -1.05
N GLU A 405 -21.92 85.69 -1.07
CA GLU A 405 -20.63 85.16 -1.50
C GLU A 405 -19.82 84.33 -0.47
N THR A 406 -18.98 83.42 -1.00
CA THR A 406 -17.94 82.66 -0.27
C THR A 406 -16.83 83.55 0.29
N PRO A 407 -16.13 83.12 1.36
CA PRO A 407 -14.75 82.69 1.10
C PRO A 407 -14.25 81.47 1.91
N LYS A 408 -13.41 80.70 1.18
CA LYS A 408 -12.34 79.72 1.53
C LYS A 408 -12.09 79.30 3.00
N ARG A 409 -12.01 77.96 3.15
CA ARG A 409 -11.45 77.19 4.28
C ARG A 409 -10.07 77.65 4.75
N PRO A 410 -9.76 77.35 6.03
CA PRO A 410 -8.53 76.65 6.37
C PRO A 410 -8.73 75.35 7.18
N ASP A 411 -7.97 74.34 6.76
CA ASP A 411 -7.33 73.20 7.44
C ASP A 411 -7.87 72.60 8.76
N PRO A 412 -8.27 71.29 8.79
CA PRO A 412 -8.68 70.59 9.99
C PRO A 412 -7.49 69.84 10.63
N ASN A 413 -6.68 70.54 11.43
CA ASN A 413 -5.79 69.89 12.40
C ASN A 413 -5.37 70.87 13.50
N LYS A 414 -6.25 71.03 14.51
CA LYS A 414 -5.95 71.49 15.87
C LYS A 414 -7.27 71.66 16.62
N ILE A 415 -7.64 70.71 17.46
CA ILE A 415 -8.48 70.99 18.63
C ILE A 415 -7.90 70.24 19.82
N GLU A 416 -7.41 71.04 20.76
CA GLU A 416 -7.01 70.71 22.12
C GLU A 416 -8.25 70.35 22.95
N TYR A 417 -8.07 69.40 23.86
CA TYR A 417 -9.06 68.99 24.86
C TYR A 417 -9.01 69.91 26.09
N PHE A 418 -10.19 70.27 26.62
CA PHE A 418 -10.45 70.64 28.02
C PHE A 418 -11.84 70.10 28.38
N GLU A 419 -11.91 69.06 29.20
CA GLU A 419 -12.16 69.05 30.66
C GLU A 419 -13.65 69.03 31.03
N GLU A 420 -14.11 67.92 31.61
CA GLU A 420 -15.15 67.96 32.62
C GLU A 420 -14.96 66.84 33.66
N THR A 421 -15.13 67.24 34.92
CA THR A 421 -14.78 66.63 36.20
C THR A 421 -15.70 65.49 36.65
N LYS A 422 -15.17 64.46 37.35
CA LYS A 422 -15.83 63.81 38.52
C LYS A 422 -14.81 63.24 39.53
N GLU A 423 -15.20 63.38 40.79
CA GLU A 423 -14.48 63.24 42.08
C GLU A 423 -14.08 61.80 42.52
N PRO A 424 -13.28 61.66 43.61
CA PRO A 424 -12.34 60.56 43.84
C PRO A 424 -12.72 59.61 45.01
N VAL A 425 -12.10 58.42 45.06
CA VAL A 425 -11.96 57.57 46.27
C VAL A 425 -10.58 56.85 46.21
N PRO A 426 -9.85 56.69 47.33
CA PRO A 426 -8.38 56.72 47.34
C PRO A 426 -7.67 55.36 47.34
N GLU A 427 -6.45 55.39 46.83
CA GLU A 427 -5.38 54.39 46.96
C GLU A 427 -4.77 54.43 48.38
N PRO A 428 -4.18 53.33 48.86
CA PRO A 428 -2.70 53.22 48.85
C PRO A 428 -2.23 51.76 48.64
N ALA A 429 -0.99 51.40 48.32
CA ALA A 429 0.27 52.07 48.12
C ALA A 429 1.21 51.12 47.34
N GLN A 430 2.23 51.72 46.74
CA GLN A 430 3.37 51.11 46.07
C GLN A 430 4.26 50.30 47.03
N ALA A 431 4.88 49.24 46.51
CA ALA A 431 6.25 48.86 46.86
C ALA A 431 6.89 48.04 45.73
N GLU A 432 8.09 48.45 45.36
CA GLU A 432 9.00 47.95 44.33
C GLU A 432 9.69 46.61 44.71
N PRO A 433 10.48 45.99 43.80
CA PRO A 433 10.73 44.55 43.74
C PRO A 433 11.95 44.09 44.52
N GLU A 434 12.00 42.81 44.88
CA GLU A 434 13.23 42.15 45.34
C GLU A 434 13.31 40.72 44.75
N TYR A 435 14.45 40.43 44.14
CA TYR A 435 14.84 39.15 43.52
C TYR A 435 15.09 38.10 44.60
N ASP A 436 14.71 36.84 44.33
CA ASP A 436 15.58 35.71 44.66
C ASP A 436 15.26 34.46 43.81
N GLN A 437 16.33 33.86 43.27
CA GLN A 437 16.34 32.58 42.55
C GLN A 437 16.38 31.42 43.53
N ILE A 438 15.44 30.46 43.48
CA ILE A 438 15.71 29.03 43.71
C ILE A 438 14.71 28.20 42.88
N GLY A 439 15.21 27.23 42.11
CA GLY A 439 14.42 26.44 41.16
C GLY A 439 13.66 25.24 41.75
N SER A 440 12.75 24.68 40.94
CA SER A 440 12.46 23.24 40.77
C SER A 440 11.30 23.01 39.78
N GLU A 441 11.58 22.18 38.76
CA GLU A 441 10.75 21.14 38.12
C GLU A 441 9.20 21.23 38.03
N ILE A 442 8.72 21.44 36.78
CA ILE A 442 7.60 20.82 35.99
C ILE A 442 6.12 20.79 36.54
N PRO A 443 5.07 20.55 35.70
CA PRO A 443 3.98 21.51 35.48
C PRO A 443 2.56 20.97 35.81
N GLN A 444 1.56 21.86 35.92
CA GLN A 444 0.13 21.52 35.88
C GLN A 444 -0.56 22.51 34.91
N GLU A 445 -1.15 22.03 33.81
CA GLU A 445 -2.60 21.72 33.68
C GLU A 445 -3.48 22.94 33.99
N ALA A 446 -4.52 23.31 33.25
CA ALA A 446 -5.20 22.80 32.07
C ALA A 446 -6.14 23.93 31.59
N ASN A 447 -6.59 23.87 30.35
CA ASN A 447 -7.98 24.21 30.01
C ASN A 447 -8.32 23.55 28.68
N HIS A 448 -8.69 22.28 28.79
CA HIS A 448 -9.52 21.59 27.80
C HIS A 448 -10.98 21.98 28.02
N SER A 449 -11.70 22.21 26.93
CA SER A 449 -13.12 21.84 26.84
C SER A 449 -13.29 20.95 25.61
N GLU A 450 -13.93 19.82 25.87
CA GLU A 450 -14.04 18.59 25.08
C GLU A 450 -14.93 18.80 23.84
N THR A 451 -14.78 18.05 22.75
CA THR A 451 -15.36 16.70 22.65
C THR A 451 -14.92 16.01 21.35
N THR A 452 -14.17 14.91 21.48
CA THR A 452 -14.55 13.60 20.95
C THR A 452 -13.76 12.54 21.72
N ASN A 453 -14.48 11.68 22.42
CA ASN A 453 -13.92 10.51 23.10
C ASN A 453 -13.29 9.56 22.07
N GLY A 454 -11.97 9.54 22.03
CA GLY A 454 -11.17 8.43 21.55
C GLY A 454 -10.07 8.24 22.58
N VAL A 455 -10.16 7.17 23.37
CA VAL A 455 -9.02 6.65 24.15
C VAL A 455 -7.81 6.64 23.21
N PRO A 456 -6.60 7.11 23.59
CA PRO A 456 -5.42 6.91 22.77
C PRO A 456 -5.32 5.40 22.58
N HIS A 457 -5.64 4.92 21.38
CA HIS A 457 -5.49 3.52 21.07
C HIS A 457 -3.98 3.29 21.18
N GLU A 458 -3.54 2.66 22.28
CA GLU A 458 -2.23 2.03 22.28
C GLU A 458 -2.18 1.22 20.99
N MET A 459 -1.33 1.65 20.05
CA MET A 459 -1.17 0.96 18.80
C MET A 459 -0.74 -0.45 19.18
N ILE A 460 -1.64 -1.41 18.98
CA ILE A 460 -1.35 -2.82 19.16
C ILE A 460 -0.10 -3.07 18.32
N PRO A 461 1.01 -3.55 18.91
CA PRO A 461 2.24 -3.79 18.18
C PRO A 461 1.94 -4.71 17.00
N THR A 462 1.95 -4.16 15.79
CA THR A 462 1.47 -4.84 14.58
C THR A 462 2.64 -5.07 13.64
N PRO A 463 2.83 -6.28 13.11
CA PRO A 463 3.85 -6.54 12.11
C PRO A 463 3.61 -5.73 10.84
N VAL A 464 4.67 -5.07 10.35
CA VAL A 464 4.68 -4.36 9.08
C VAL A 464 4.80 -5.40 7.96
N ARG A 465 3.96 -5.28 6.93
CA ARG A 465 3.79 -6.28 5.88
C ARG A 465 3.89 -5.68 4.48
N TYR A 466 4.31 -6.49 3.52
CA TYR A 466 4.31 -6.11 2.11
C TYR A 466 2.89 -5.84 1.59
N GLU A 467 2.78 -4.86 0.70
CA GLU A 467 1.54 -4.41 0.06
C GLU A 467 0.45 -3.89 1.02
N VAL A 468 0.81 -3.62 2.29
CA VAL A 468 -0.06 -2.93 3.25
C VAL A 468 0.37 -1.46 3.34
N PRO A 469 -0.54 -0.49 3.12
CA PRO A 469 -0.21 0.93 3.26
C PRO A 469 0.17 1.31 4.69
N ILE A 470 1.18 2.17 4.81
CA ILE A 470 1.68 2.71 6.08
C ILE A 470 1.90 4.22 6.00
N LYS A 471 1.89 4.86 7.18
CA LYS A 471 2.43 6.21 7.39
C LYS A 471 3.71 6.12 8.22
N LEU A 472 4.79 6.72 7.74
CA LEU A 472 6.08 6.77 8.44
C LEU A 472 6.26 8.12 9.11
N ARG A 473 6.48 8.14 10.42
CA ARG A 473 6.77 9.35 11.16
C ARG A 473 8.26 9.44 11.46
N HIS A 474 8.83 10.62 11.18
CA HIS A 474 10.17 10.98 11.60
C HIS A 474 10.19 11.17 13.13
N LEU A 475 11.09 10.47 13.83
CA LEU A 475 11.06 10.38 15.28
C LEU A 475 11.30 11.73 15.96
N ASN A 476 12.29 12.50 15.50
CA ASN A 476 12.73 13.72 16.17
C ASN A 476 11.81 14.93 15.93
N THR A 477 11.25 15.07 14.72
CA THR A 477 10.36 16.21 14.41
C THR A 477 8.87 15.89 14.57
N GLY A 478 8.50 14.61 14.63
CA GLY A 478 7.10 14.19 14.75
C GLY A 478 6.26 14.37 13.47
N HIS A 479 6.88 14.84 12.38
CA HIS A 479 6.27 14.98 11.06
C HIS A 479 6.27 13.64 10.30
N VAL A 480 5.34 13.48 9.38
CA VAL A 480 5.17 12.26 8.59
C VAL A 480 5.79 12.41 7.21
N LEU A 481 6.34 11.32 6.67
CA LEU A 481 6.90 11.25 5.32
C LEU A 481 5.78 11.48 4.30
N HIS A 482 6.01 12.41 3.38
CA HIS A 482 4.97 12.97 2.54
C HIS A 482 5.49 13.23 1.13
N SER A 483 4.60 13.22 0.14
CA SER A 483 4.93 13.65 -1.23
C SER A 483 3.70 14.19 -1.95
N HIS A 484 3.87 15.16 -2.83
CA HIS A 484 2.78 15.83 -3.54
C HIS A 484 3.24 16.20 -4.96
N PRO A 485 2.35 16.49 -5.93
CA PRO A 485 2.69 16.63 -7.36
C PRO A 485 3.39 17.97 -7.68
N VAL A 486 4.41 18.33 -6.91
CA VAL A 486 5.34 19.44 -7.14
C VAL A 486 6.74 18.86 -7.26
N ASN A 487 7.53 19.39 -8.19
CA ASN A 487 8.92 19.00 -8.39
C ASN A 487 9.85 20.02 -7.76
N TYR A 488 11.05 19.57 -7.37
CA TYR A 488 12.14 20.48 -7.00
C TYR A 488 12.47 21.41 -8.17
N HIS A 489 12.71 22.68 -7.89
CA HIS A 489 13.34 23.62 -8.83
C HIS A 489 14.85 23.60 -8.56
N GLY A 490 15.61 22.88 -9.37
CA GLY A 490 17.01 22.56 -9.10
C GLY A 490 17.19 21.08 -8.73
N GLY A 491 18.44 20.67 -8.50
CA GLY A 491 18.77 19.25 -8.29
C GLY A 491 18.38 18.41 -9.50
N SER A 492 17.61 17.34 -9.30
CA SER A 492 17.16 16.46 -10.39
C SER A 492 15.89 16.94 -11.11
N ASN A 493 15.21 17.96 -10.59
CA ASN A 493 13.86 18.38 -11.01
C ASN A 493 12.79 17.26 -10.94
N GLN A 494 12.99 16.26 -10.08
CA GLN A 494 12.00 15.22 -9.81
C GLN A 494 11.02 15.65 -8.71
N GLN A 495 9.99 14.84 -8.46
CA GLN A 495 8.93 15.15 -7.50
C GLN A 495 9.50 15.26 -6.07
N GLU A 496 9.05 16.27 -5.32
CA GLU A 496 9.48 16.49 -3.94
C GLU A 496 9.05 15.34 -3.01
N VAL A 497 9.92 15.00 -2.08
CA VAL A 497 9.60 14.20 -0.89
C VAL A 497 9.95 15.05 0.32
N THR A 498 9.01 15.14 1.25
CA THR A 498 9.05 16.08 2.36
C THR A 498 8.57 15.41 3.65
N CYS A 499 8.68 16.14 4.75
CA CYS A 499 8.00 15.83 5.99
C CYS A 499 6.89 16.86 6.24
N HIS A 500 5.66 16.40 6.47
CA HIS A 500 4.51 17.26 6.73
C HIS A 500 3.97 17.09 8.16
N GLY A 501 3.56 18.20 8.79
CA GLY A 501 3.01 18.19 10.15
C GLY A 501 1.51 17.90 10.20
N SER A 502 0.78 18.28 9.16
CA SER A 502 -0.64 17.95 9.00
C SER A 502 -0.75 16.56 8.35
N ARG A 503 -1.60 15.69 8.90
CA ARG A 503 -1.84 14.36 8.33
C ARG A 503 -2.90 14.45 7.24
N ASP A 504 -2.60 13.94 6.05
CA ASP A 504 -3.52 13.85 4.92
C ASP A 504 -3.31 12.53 4.14
N ASP A 505 -3.95 12.41 2.97
CA ASP A 505 -3.86 11.18 2.16
C ASP A 505 -2.53 11.06 1.37
N ASN A 506 -1.72 12.11 1.34
CA ASN A 506 -0.40 12.13 0.70
C ASN A 506 0.73 11.63 1.62
N ASP A 507 0.38 11.18 2.82
CA ASP A 507 1.33 10.53 3.74
C ASP A 507 1.38 9.01 3.57
N TRP A 508 0.53 8.44 2.71
CA TRP A 508 0.40 6.99 2.55
C TRP A 508 1.46 6.43 1.61
N TRP A 509 2.17 5.42 2.09
CA TRP A 509 3.17 4.67 1.34
C TRP A 509 2.85 3.18 1.36
N ILE A 510 2.99 2.48 0.24
CA ILE A 510 2.88 1.03 0.17
C ILE A 510 4.28 0.41 0.02
N ILE A 511 4.57 -0.59 0.86
CA ILE A 511 5.86 -1.28 0.82
C ILE A 511 5.80 -2.44 -0.16
N LYS A 512 6.69 -2.43 -1.16
CA LYS A 512 6.84 -3.50 -2.15
C LYS A 512 8.17 -4.22 -2.00
N GLY A 513 8.23 -5.43 -2.53
CA GLY A 513 9.46 -6.19 -2.64
C GLY A 513 10.36 -5.70 -3.76
N VAL A 514 11.68 -5.76 -3.57
CA VAL A 514 12.63 -5.57 -4.68
C VAL A 514 12.52 -6.72 -5.69
N PRO A 515 12.57 -6.47 -7.01
CA PRO A 515 12.62 -7.53 -8.02
C PRO A 515 13.82 -8.46 -7.81
N LEU A 516 13.58 -9.77 -7.83
CA LEU A 516 14.64 -10.76 -7.76
C LEU A 516 15.51 -10.72 -9.01
N LYS A 517 16.84 -10.86 -8.86
CA LYS A 517 17.72 -11.06 -10.01
C LYS A 517 17.33 -12.37 -10.71
N LYS A 518 17.44 -12.40 -12.04
CA LYS A 518 17.15 -13.59 -12.84
C LYS A 518 18.00 -14.77 -12.35
N GLY A 519 17.36 -15.78 -11.75
CA GLY A 519 18.03 -16.96 -11.18
C GLY A 519 18.12 -16.99 -9.65
N GLU A 520 17.82 -15.90 -8.94
CA GLU A 520 17.68 -15.93 -7.48
C GLU A 520 16.29 -16.45 -7.10
N LYS A 521 16.25 -17.61 -6.44
CA LYS A 521 15.07 -18.08 -5.69
C LYS A 521 15.18 -17.53 -4.27
N ILE A 522 14.14 -16.87 -3.76
CA ILE A 522 13.99 -16.70 -2.31
C ILE A 522 13.75 -18.10 -1.75
N LYS A 523 14.53 -18.53 -0.75
CA LYS A 523 14.15 -19.69 0.07
C LYS A 523 12.79 -19.37 0.72
N GLY A 524 11.70 -19.91 0.19
CA GLY A 524 10.33 -19.62 0.62
C GLY A 524 9.37 -19.01 -0.42
N GLY A 525 9.75 -18.92 -1.71
CA GLY A 525 8.84 -18.47 -2.78
C GLY A 525 8.79 -16.95 -2.97
N LYS A 526 8.07 -16.47 -4.01
CA LYS A 526 7.91 -15.05 -4.35
C LYS A 526 7.51 -14.23 -3.12
N LEU A 527 7.95 -12.97 -3.03
CA LEU A 527 7.45 -12.00 -2.05
C LEU A 527 5.91 -12.01 -2.05
N ARG A 528 5.32 -12.59 -0.99
CA ARG A 528 3.86 -12.75 -0.87
C ARG A 528 3.28 -11.43 -0.34
N VAL A 529 2.18 -11.00 -0.95
CA VAL A 529 1.31 -9.94 -0.41
C VAL A 529 1.01 -10.28 1.06
N GLY A 530 1.16 -9.32 1.96
CA GLY A 530 0.93 -9.54 3.39
C GLY A 530 2.04 -10.29 4.14
N ALA A 531 3.15 -10.67 3.51
CA ALA A 531 4.29 -11.24 4.24
C ALA A 531 4.94 -10.20 5.16
N GLU A 532 5.43 -10.62 6.32
CA GLU A 532 6.10 -9.74 7.28
C GLU A 532 7.44 -9.25 6.73
N ILE A 533 7.72 -7.96 6.95
CA ILE A 533 8.99 -7.34 6.60
C ILE A 533 9.88 -7.44 7.83
N GLY A 534 11.07 -7.98 7.66
CA GLY A 534 12.05 -8.11 8.73
C GLY A 534 13.20 -7.11 8.62
N ASN A 535 13.99 -7.01 9.68
CA ASN A 535 15.31 -6.40 9.65
C ASN A 535 16.13 -6.94 8.47
N THR A 536 16.91 -6.08 7.82
CA THR A 536 17.71 -6.33 6.62
C THR A 536 16.92 -6.58 5.32
N SER A 537 15.58 -6.53 5.35
CA SER A 537 14.78 -6.64 4.13
C SER A 537 15.05 -5.48 3.18
N CYS A 538 15.19 -5.78 1.89
CA CYS A 538 15.26 -4.78 0.83
C CYS A 538 13.87 -4.53 0.27
N ILE A 539 13.44 -3.27 0.28
CA ILE A 539 12.09 -2.85 -0.03
C ILE A 539 12.08 -1.68 -1.03
N ILE A 540 10.93 -1.47 -1.65
CA ILE A 540 10.59 -0.25 -2.40
C ILE A 540 9.43 0.41 -1.66
N LEU A 541 9.51 1.71 -1.42
CA LEU A 541 8.41 2.49 -0.86
C LEU A 541 7.73 3.25 -1.99
N GLN A 542 6.50 2.89 -2.34
CA GLN A 542 5.72 3.59 -3.36
C GLN A 542 4.73 4.55 -2.69
N HIS A 543 4.74 5.81 -3.09
CA HIS A 543 3.76 6.80 -2.67
C HIS A 543 2.38 6.48 -3.24
N LEU A 544 1.35 6.43 -2.38
CA LEU A 544 0.06 5.87 -2.75
C LEU A 544 -0.74 6.79 -3.68
N THR A 545 -0.65 8.11 -3.53
CA THR A 545 -1.39 9.06 -4.38
C THR A 545 -0.75 9.20 -5.77
N THR A 546 0.57 9.40 -5.84
CA THR A 546 1.26 9.65 -7.13
C THR A 546 1.82 8.40 -7.79
N LYS A 547 1.76 7.24 -7.13
CA LYS A 547 2.24 5.94 -7.62
C LYS A 547 3.74 5.91 -7.97
N ARG A 548 4.51 6.88 -7.49
CA ARG A 548 5.95 7.02 -7.67
C ARG A 548 6.71 6.40 -6.50
N ASN A 549 7.96 5.99 -6.74
CA ASN A 549 8.80 5.35 -5.75
C ASN A 549 9.65 6.38 -5.00
N LEU A 550 9.85 6.17 -3.71
CA LEU A 550 10.88 6.85 -2.92
C LEU A 550 12.25 6.52 -3.53
N HIS A 551 12.98 7.56 -3.91
CA HIS A 551 14.15 7.46 -4.75
C HIS A 551 15.25 8.39 -4.24
N SER A 552 16.50 8.02 -4.47
CA SER A 552 17.64 8.90 -4.23
C SER A 552 18.80 8.52 -5.13
N HIS A 553 19.58 9.48 -5.60
CA HIS A 553 20.65 9.18 -6.56
C HIS A 553 21.96 9.86 -6.17
N ALA A 554 23.06 9.18 -6.45
CA ALA A 554 24.39 9.67 -6.12
C ALA A 554 24.71 10.94 -6.91
N GLY A 555 25.35 11.91 -6.26
CA GLY A 555 25.90 13.10 -6.92
C GLY A 555 24.92 14.25 -7.16
N VAL A 556 23.65 14.14 -6.76
CA VAL A 556 22.70 15.27 -6.77
C VAL A 556 22.42 15.69 -5.35
N GLN A 557 22.52 17.00 -5.14
CA GLN A 557 22.36 17.61 -3.84
C GLN A 557 20.97 18.23 -3.72
N SER A 558 20.38 18.09 -2.54
CA SER A 558 19.13 18.78 -2.19
C SER A 558 19.33 20.29 -2.26
N PRO A 559 18.39 21.04 -2.86
CA PRO A 559 18.50 22.50 -2.99
C PRO A 559 18.64 23.28 -1.68
N SER A 560 18.20 22.73 -0.53
CA SER A 560 18.23 23.42 0.76
C SER A 560 19.49 23.07 1.58
N SER A 561 19.67 21.82 2.01
CA SER A 561 20.79 21.44 2.88
C SER A 561 22.07 21.02 2.16
N HIS A 562 22.01 20.84 0.83
CA HIS A 562 23.09 20.27 0.02
C HIS A 562 23.50 18.82 0.39
N GLN A 563 22.72 18.14 1.23
CA GLN A 563 22.80 16.69 1.42
C GLN A 563 22.30 15.96 0.17
N GLN A 564 22.41 14.62 0.10
CA GLN A 564 21.95 13.89 -1.08
C GLN A 564 20.42 14.01 -1.23
N GLU A 565 19.96 14.35 -2.44
CA GLU A 565 18.54 14.58 -2.72
C GLU A 565 17.70 13.30 -2.59
N VAL A 566 16.49 13.42 -2.04
CA VAL A 566 15.47 12.35 -2.01
C VAL A 566 14.23 12.84 -2.73
N THR A 567 13.69 12.01 -3.62
CA THR A 567 12.62 12.38 -4.56
C THR A 567 11.61 11.25 -4.72
N CYS A 568 10.51 11.55 -5.40
CA CYS A 568 9.59 10.55 -5.94
C CYS A 568 9.84 10.38 -7.45
N TYR A 569 10.26 9.18 -7.85
CA TYR A 569 10.65 8.86 -9.23
C TYR A 569 9.83 7.71 -9.82
N GLY A 570 9.88 7.60 -11.15
CA GLY A 570 9.20 6.52 -11.88
C GLY A 570 7.72 6.78 -12.12
N ASP A 571 6.99 5.73 -12.45
CA ASP A 571 5.53 5.76 -12.58
C ASP A 571 4.93 4.37 -12.36
N PHE A 572 3.77 4.29 -11.71
CA PHE A 572 3.11 3.02 -11.34
C PHE A 572 4.04 1.98 -10.69
N GLY A 573 5.03 2.44 -9.92
CA GLY A 573 5.97 1.58 -9.21
C GLY A 573 7.13 1.07 -10.06
N LYS A 574 7.20 1.47 -11.34
CA LYS A 574 8.33 1.22 -12.22
C LYS A 574 9.37 2.30 -12.00
N GLY A 575 10.57 1.91 -11.59
CA GLY A 575 11.75 2.77 -11.57
C GLY A 575 13.02 1.93 -11.72
N ASP A 576 14.07 2.27 -10.99
CA ASP A 576 15.38 1.63 -11.11
C ASP A 576 15.96 1.20 -9.75
N SER A 577 17.22 0.73 -9.73
CA SER A 577 17.84 0.23 -8.50
C SER A 577 18.05 1.30 -7.42
N ASN A 578 17.88 2.59 -7.73
CA ASN A 578 17.93 3.68 -6.75
C ASN A 578 16.62 3.86 -5.97
N ASP A 579 15.62 3.01 -6.24
CA ASP A 579 14.39 2.93 -5.46
C ASP A 579 14.52 1.94 -4.28
N TYR A 580 15.68 1.29 -4.13
CA TYR A 580 15.85 0.18 -3.21
C TYR A 580 16.36 0.67 -1.85
N TRP A 581 15.62 0.33 -0.80
CA TRP A 581 15.91 0.70 0.58
C TRP A 581 16.03 -0.56 1.44
N LYS A 582 17.07 -0.65 2.27
CA LYS A 582 17.19 -1.69 3.30
C LYS A 582 16.61 -1.19 4.62
N VAL A 583 15.76 -1.99 5.24
CA VAL A 583 15.26 -1.73 6.60
C VAL A 583 16.31 -2.14 7.62
N GLU A 584 16.69 -1.23 8.50
CA GLU A 584 17.54 -1.52 9.67
C GLU A 584 16.80 -1.17 10.96
N ILE A 585 16.49 -2.18 11.76
CA ILE A 585 15.81 -2.00 13.05
C ILE A 585 16.85 -1.63 14.12
N GLN A 586 16.62 -0.51 14.80
CA GLN A 586 17.55 0.00 15.81
C GLN A 586 17.72 -1.00 16.96
N GLY A 587 18.98 -1.33 17.29
CA GLY A 587 19.32 -2.21 18.41
C GLY A 587 19.08 -3.70 18.17
N VAL A 588 18.74 -4.09 16.93
CA VAL A 588 18.42 -5.49 16.59
C VAL A 588 19.42 -6.06 15.58
N GLN A 589 19.90 -7.28 15.84
CA GLN A 589 20.75 -8.04 14.93
C GLN A 589 19.99 -9.28 14.42
N GLY A 590 20.26 -9.68 13.16
CA GLY A 590 19.64 -10.86 12.55
C GLY A 590 18.22 -10.63 12.03
N LYS A 591 17.49 -11.72 11.77
CA LYS A 591 16.15 -11.72 11.19
C LYS A 591 15.08 -11.55 12.27
N VAL A 592 14.58 -10.33 12.43
CA VAL A 592 13.49 -9.99 13.35
C VAL A 592 12.43 -9.23 12.58
N SER A 593 11.15 -9.57 12.76
CA SER A 593 10.03 -8.87 12.14
C SER A 593 9.99 -7.41 12.57
N TRP A 594 9.74 -6.51 11.63
CA TRP A 594 9.52 -5.09 11.87
C TRP A 594 8.11 -4.89 12.43
N ILE A 595 8.04 -4.41 13.67
CA ILE A 595 6.79 -4.09 14.36
C ILE A 595 6.59 -2.56 14.38
N SER A 596 5.35 -2.08 14.28
CA SER A 596 5.02 -0.65 14.07
C SER A 596 5.69 0.33 15.03
N ASN A 597 5.88 -0.05 16.30
CA ASN A 597 6.50 0.77 17.35
C ASN A 597 8.04 0.73 17.37
N MET A 598 8.67 -0.10 16.52
CA MET A 598 10.12 -0.18 16.45
C MET A 598 10.71 1.01 15.68
N LYS A 599 11.82 1.54 16.20
CA LYS A 599 12.62 2.56 15.53
C LYS A 599 13.43 1.90 14.43
N ILE A 600 13.34 2.44 13.22
CA ILE A 600 14.05 1.93 12.06
C ILE A 600 14.85 3.04 11.38
N ARG A 601 15.85 2.62 10.60
CA ARG A 601 16.48 3.43 9.55
C ARG A 601 16.15 2.81 8.21
N LEU A 602 15.95 3.66 7.21
CA LEU A 602 15.88 3.24 5.81
C LEU A 602 17.21 3.57 5.14
N ILE A 603 17.91 2.55 4.65
CA ILE A 603 19.23 2.68 4.05
C ILE A 603 19.09 2.63 2.54
N HIS A 604 19.46 3.68 1.85
CA HIS A 604 19.50 3.66 0.40
C HIS A 604 20.58 2.67 -0.08
N ILE A 605 20.21 1.64 -0.85
CA ILE A 605 21.11 0.53 -1.18
C ILE A 605 22.32 0.99 -2.00
N ASN A 606 22.15 1.89 -2.97
CA ASN A 606 23.26 2.22 -3.86
C ASN A 606 24.27 3.19 -3.24
N THR A 607 23.82 4.11 -2.38
CA THR A 607 24.72 5.10 -1.73
C THR A 607 25.06 4.78 -0.29
N GLN A 608 24.38 3.81 0.34
CA GLN A 608 24.53 3.46 1.76
C GLN A 608 24.21 4.61 2.74
N ASN A 609 23.54 5.67 2.26
CA ASN A 609 23.09 6.80 3.08
C ASN A 609 21.73 6.51 3.73
N ALA A 610 21.44 7.16 4.85
CA ALA A 610 20.19 7.05 5.59
C ALA A 610 19.12 7.98 5.02
N LEU A 611 17.87 7.54 4.94
CA LEU A 611 16.75 8.47 4.86
C LEU A 611 16.71 9.33 6.12
N HIS A 612 16.74 10.64 5.94
CA HIS A 612 17.04 11.60 6.98
C HIS A 612 16.12 12.82 6.86
N SER A 613 15.73 13.40 7.99
CA SER A 613 15.01 14.68 8.01
C SER A 613 15.37 15.48 9.25
N HIS A 614 15.32 16.80 9.17
CA HIS A 614 15.81 17.66 10.23
C HIS A 614 15.03 18.98 10.27
N GLY A 615 14.95 19.58 11.46
CA GLY A 615 14.28 20.86 11.63
C GLY A 615 15.09 22.01 11.00
N GLY A 616 14.39 23.04 10.54
CA GLY A 616 15.00 24.29 10.05
C GLY A 616 15.38 24.32 8.58
N HIS A 617 15.21 23.20 7.86
CA HIS A 617 15.41 23.11 6.41
C HIS A 617 14.10 22.75 5.71
N PHE A 618 13.78 23.46 4.64
CA PHE A 618 12.50 23.36 3.95
C PHE A 618 12.70 23.29 2.44
N THR A 619 11.84 22.54 1.77
CA THR A 619 11.76 22.54 0.30
C THR A 619 11.03 23.79 -0.19
N GLN A 620 10.87 23.93 -1.50
CA GLN A 620 10.27 25.13 -2.10
C GLN A 620 8.76 25.19 -1.91
N SER A 621 8.12 24.04 -1.67
CA SER A 621 6.74 23.97 -1.20
C SER A 621 6.57 24.45 0.25
N GLY A 622 7.66 24.76 0.96
CA GLY A 622 7.65 25.22 2.35
C GLY A 622 7.48 24.10 3.38
N GLN A 623 7.54 22.84 2.94
CA GLN A 623 7.49 21.66 3.82
C GLN A 623 8.89 21.22 4.25
N GLN A 624 9.00 20.48 5.35
CA GLN A 624 10.29 20.10 5.91
C GLN A 624 11.06 19.18 4.95
N GLU A 625 12.35 19.42 4.78
CA GLU A 625 13.20 18.69 3.83
C GLU A 625 13.40 17.22 4.25
N VAL A 626 13.45 16.32 3.27
CA VAL A 626 13.87 14.92 3.43
C VAL A 626 15.05 14.67 2.49
N THR A 627 16.09 14.00 2.99
CA THR A 627 17.38 13.83 2.32
C THR A 627 17.98 12.46 2.63
N CYS A 628 19.09 12.14 1.95
CA CYS A 628 19.95 11.02 2.25
C CYS A 628 21.22 11.51 2.97
N TYR A 629 21.47 11.04 4.19
CA TYR A 629 22.59 11.49 5.01
C TYR A 629 23.63 10.39 5.25
N GLU A 630 24.91 10.74 5.08
CA GLU A 630 26.04 9.78 5.13
C GLU A 630 26.47 9.48 6.58
N ASN A 631 26.54 10.50 7.45
CA ASN A 631 27.22 10.40 8.74
C ASN A 631 26.48 9.61 9.82
N ARG A 632 25.21 9.27 9.57
CA ARG A 632 24.29 8.56 10.47
C ARG A 632 24.06 9.20 11.83
N ASP A 633 22.83 9.52 12.15
CA ASP A 633 22.47 10.06 13.47
C ASP A 633 21.03 9.68 13.89
N ASP A 634 20.49 10.39 14.88
CA ASP A 634 19.14 10.16 15.39
C ASP A 634 18.04 10.77 14.51
N ASN A 635 18.39 11.67 13.58
CA ASN A 635 17.48 12.21 12.57
C ASN A 635 17.26 11.24 11.39
N ASP A 636 17.90 10.06 11.45
CA ASP A 636 17.64 8.94 10.54
C ASP A 636 16.53 8.02 11.06
N LEU A 637 15.99 8.27 12.25
CA LEU A 637 15.08 7.35 12.92
C LEU A 637 13.63 7.61 12.54
N TRP A 638 12.98 6.56 12.06
CA TRP A 638 11.58 6.55 11.67
C TRP A 638 10.81 5.49 12.45
N VAL A 639 9.52 5.70 12.61
CA VAL A 639 8.58 4.74 13.21
C VAL A 639 7.31 4.69 12.37
N VAL A 640 6.65 3.54 12.33
CA VAL A 640 5.34 3.46 11.66
C VAL A 640 4.32 4.11 12.59
N GLU A 641 3.67 5.17 12.10
CA GLU A 641 2.60 5.86 12.81
C GLU A 641 1.24 5.20 12.60
N THR A 642 1.00 4.66 11.40
CA THR A 642 -0.29 4.07 11.06
C THR A 642 -0.09 2.96 10.05
N ILE A 643 -0.84 1.89 10.20
CA ILE A 643 -1.01 0.80 9.23
C ILE A 643 -2.49 0.81 8.84
N ALA A 644 -2.79 0.74 7.55
CA ALA A 644 -4.16 0.81 7.01
C ALA A 644 -5.03 -0.41 7.38
#